data_AF-A0A4Q2V3V6-F1
#
_entry.id   AF-A0A4Q2V3V6-F1
#
_cell.length_a   1.000
_cell.length_b   1.000
_cell.length_c   1.000
_cell.angle_alpha   90.00
_cell.angle_beta   90.00
_cell.angle_gamma   90.00
#
_symmetry.space_group_name_H-M   'P 1'
#
loop_
_entity.id
_entity.type
_entity.pdbx_description
1 polymer ?
#
loop_
_entity_poly.entity_id
_entity_poly.type
_entity_poly.pdbx_seq_one_letter_code
_entity_poly.pdbx_strand_id
1 'polypeptide(L)'
;MQFGSDGRVTAVLFAHPDSLTYLQAYPDILLLDCTYKTNKYGMPLLDMIGVDACQKSFCIAFAFLSGESEDDYGWALDRLRSLYDHHCSKLPSVVLTDRCIACMNAVATSFPTSQSLLCLWHANKAVLRHCLPAFTTRDVASSRSSQPTDKTEEAWGEFYQFWHLIVSSPNEACFKERVARFEQKYLPDHLHEVGYVMHTWLEPYKEKLVKAWVDQHAHFGNTATSRVEGIHALLKSHLKKSTLDLFEAWRAMKQALLNQLSELRSNQIRQQTRFPIELSGSLYSAVRGWVSHEALRKVEEQRRLIGKRDPPPSPICTGTFKKSNGLPCVHTLKDLQEQGGVLLLDHFHPHWHLQREGTPQLLLEPRQRIESLAEASSAPKESTRREPSAFEKVQKVARAPSKCTKCGELGHTRTSRTCPLRFEELRRSAGPTPTLMLQPTVVATTGTAQRTSSNDLRENYLAIAETASTVNSSHSPSGEQSPLEECGDMNRGPSSEAPPDPQARERKASGVDTWAAQAPRYDSPQAIYQRYIAARNAWYASQPVGSVKTNQQYRRAMGLPLRYDKVSYDWCLDYKQMGGRCVSSRGARDWTKEEMMAYLDWSKAQDDRIEAQVLEEVGSDPMRNGRRGVKEIRKRIEEDSETRQARHSAEGQSEGCIVVQL
;
A
#
# COMPACT_ATOMS: atom_id res chain seq x y z
N MET A 1 21.01 -13.11 24.93
CA MET A 1 21.62 -11.78 25.19
C MET A 1 23.06 -11.82 24.74
N GLN A 2 23.58 -10.71 24.21
CA GLN A 2 24.95 -10.50 23.78
C GLN A 2 25.50 -9.27 24.52
N PHE A 3 26.79 -9.28 24.82
CA PHE A 3 27.48 -8.18 25.47
C PHE A 3 28.67 -7.72 24.62
N GLY A 4 28.90 -6.41 24.58
CA GLY A 4 30.11 -5.81 24.01
C GLY A 4 31.31 -5.94 24.95
N SER A 5 32.49 -5.56 24.45
CA SER A 5 33.75 -5.57 25.22
C SER A 5 33.75 -4.63 26.44
N ASP A 6 32.86 -3.64 26.46
CA ASP A 6 32.64 -2.72 27.59
C ASP A 6 31.60 -3.25 28.61
N GLY A 7 31.12 -4.48 28.44
CA GLY A 7 30.12 -5.12 29.28
C GLY A 7 28.68 -4.62 29.06
N ARG A 8 28.43 -3.74 28.09
CA ARG A 8 27.07 -3.30 27.74
C ARG A 8 26.36 -4.36 26.91
N VAL A 9 25.04 -4.43 27.07
CA VAL A 9 24.17 -5.27 26.25
C VAL A 9 24.14 -4.70 24.83
N THR A 10 24.59 -5.49 23.85
CA THR A 10 24.53 -5.14 22.42
C THR A 10 23.28 -5.72 21.75
N ALA A 11 22.86 -6.93 22.13
CA ALA A 11 21.68 -7.54 21.56
C ALA A 11 20.88 -8.42 22.54
N VAL A 12 19.54 -8.39 22.43
CA VAL A 12 18.65 -9.25 23.21
C VAL A 12 17.52 -9.75 22.31
N LEU A 13 17.46 -11.07 22.11
CA LEU A 13 16.34 -11.74 21.46
C LEU A 13 15.42 -12.32 22.55
N PHE A 14 14.12 -12.15 22.34
CA PHE A 14 13.06 -12.75 23.15
C PHE A 14 12.10 -13.54 22.27
N ALA A 15 11.69 -14.71 22.74
CA ALA A 15 10.62 -15.50 22.14
C ALA A 15 9.75 -16.08 23.28
N HIS A 16 8.45 -16.21 23.06
CA HIS A 16 7.53 -16.78 24.06
C HIS A 16 7.29 -18.26 23.76
N PRO A 17 7.33 -19.18 24.74
CA PRO A 17 7.10 -20.61 24.53
C PRO A 17 5.82 -20.93 23.75
N ASP A 18 4.66 -20.36 24.14
CA ASP A 18 3.41 -20.49 23.38
C ASP A 18 3.49 -20.10 21.90
N SER A 19 4.35 -19.14 21.55
CA SER A 19 4.53 -18.74 20.15
C SER A 19 5.43 -19.71 19.40
N LEU A 20 6.46 -20.26 20.05
CA LEU A 20 7.31 -21.31 19.47
C LEU A 20 6.54 -22.62 19.29
N THR A 21 5.60 -22.95 20.19
CA THR A 21 4.62 -24.04 19.97
C THR A 21 3.67 -23.74 18.82
N TYR A 22 3.23 -22.49 18.66
CA TYR A 22 2.36 -22.10 17.55
C TYR A 22 3.10 -22.06 16.20
N LEU A 23 4.41 -21.75 16.21
CA LEU A 23 5.30 -21.80 15.06
C LEU A 23 5.45 -23.20 14.49
N GLN A 24 5.48 -24.26 15.33
CA GLN A 24 5.54 -25.65 14.86
C GLN A 24 4.40 -25.98 13.88
N ALA A 25 3.22 -25.39 14.08
CA ALA A 25 2.05 -25.56 13.22
C ALA A 25 2.11 -24.74 11.92
N TYR A 26 2.78 -23.58 11.93
CA TYR A 26 2.82 -22.63 10.82
C TYR A 26 4.26 -22.13 10.52
N PRO A 27 5.21 -23.01 10.18
CA PRO A 27 6.62 -22.68 10.07
C PRO A 27 7.01 -21.96 8.77
N ASP A 28 6.21 -22.11 7.71
CA ASP A 28 6.68 -21.90 6.34
C ASP A 28 7.05 -20.45 5.97
N ILE A 29 6.46 -19.44 6.65
CA ILE A 29 6.65 -18.03 6.34
C ILE A 29 7.31 -17.32 7.53
N LEU A 30 8.43 -16.65 7.25
CA LEU A 30 9.07 -15.68 8.14
C LEU A 30 9.04 -14.30 7.48
N LEU A 31 8.53 -13.28 8.18
CA LEU A 31 8.61 -11.88 7.76
C LEU A 31 9.49 -11.12 8.76
N LEU A 32 10.40 -10.29 8.25
CA LEU A 32 11.38 -9.51 9.00
C LEU A 32 11.24 -8.02 8.67
N ASP A 33 11.15 -7.18 9.70
CA ASP A 33 11.07 -5.72 9.58
C ASP A 33 11.74 -5.07 10.81
N CYS A 34 12.42 -3.94 10.64
CA CYS A 34 13.05 -3.20 11.74
C CYS A 34 12.33 -1.88 12.00
N THR A 35 12.01 -1.61 13.27
CA THR A 35 11.48 -0.32 13.72
C THR A 35 12.43 0.36 14.71
N TYR A 36 12.62 1.67 14.54
CA TYR A 36 13.44 2.49 15.43
C TYR A 36 12.68 3.01 16.65
N LYS A 37 13.41 3.65 17.58
CA LYS A 37 12.88 4.49 18.68
C LYS A 37 11.93 3.75 19.66
N THR A 38 12.07 2.45 19.85
CA THR A 38 11.16 1.65 20.71
C THR A 38 11.47 1.69 22.20
N ASN A 39 12.69 2.05 22.58
CA ASN A 39 13.23 1.93 23.95
C ASN A 39 14.23 3.05 24.27
N LYS A 40 14.51 3.26 25.56
CA LYS A 40 15.34 4.38 26.06
C LYS A 40 16.81 4.35 25.62
N TYR A 41 17.28 3.22 25.09
CA TYR A 41 18.65 3.04 24.62
C TYR A 41 18.80 3.36 23.12
N GLY A 42 17.69 3.60 22.40
CA GLY A 42 17.69 3.88 20.97
C GLY A 42 17.93 2.66 20.08
N MET A 43 18.01 1.46 20.66
CA MET A 43 18.23 0.19 19.96
C MET A 43 17.11 -0.07 18.93
N PRO A 44 17.42 -0.39 17.66
CA PRO A 44 16.45 -0.94 16.72
C PRO A 44 15.75 -2.17 17.31
N LEU A 45 14.46 -2.32 16.99
CA LEU A 45 13.68 -3.52 17.26
C LEU A 45 13.44 -4.24 15.94
N LEU A 46 14.02 -5.43 15.81
CA LEU A 46 13.74 -6.37 14.73
C LEU A 46 12.59 -7.27 15.14
N ASP A 47 11.46 -7.15 14.45
CA ASP A 47 10.31 -8.03 14.61
C ASP A 47 10.43 -9.23 13.67
N MET A 48 10.18 -10.43 14.22
CA MET A 48 10.23 -11.71 13.50
C MET A 48 8.86 -12.35 13.61
N ILE A 49 8.10 -12.36 12.51
CA ILE A 49 6.69 -12.76 12.53
C ILE A 49 6.39 -13.89 11.55
N GLY A 50 5.45 -14.74 11.91
CA GLY A 50 4.90 -15.79 11.07
C GLY A 50 3.50 -15.46 10.56
N VAL A 51 2.97 -16.29 9.67
CA VAL A 51 1.60 -16.19 9.14
C VAL A 51 0.89 -17.54 9.32
N ASP A 52 -0.30 -17.54 9.91
CA ASP A 52 -1.11 -18.75 10.12
C ASP A 52 -1.97 -19.11 8.88
N ALA A 53 -2.59 -20.30 8.92
CA ALA A 53 -3.56 -20.74 7.91
C ALA A 53 -4.69 -19.74 7.63
N CYS A 54 -5.08 -18.92 8.61
CA CYS A 54 -6.12 -17.90 8.46
C CYS A 54 -5.59 -16.58 7.87
N GLN A 55 -4.35 -16.54 7.39
CA GLN A 55 -3.67 -15.35 6.89
C GLN A 55 -3.64 -14.23 7.94
N LYS A 56 -3.44 -14.60 9.20
CA LYS A 56 -3.19 -13.71 10.34
C LYS A 56 -1.72 -13.82 10.77
N SER A 57 -1.16 -12.67 11.11
CA SER A 57 0.22 -12.56 11.57
C SER A 57 0.35 -12.97 13.05
N PHE A 58 1.48 -13.58 13.43
CA PHE A 58 1.81 -13.86 14.83
C PHE A 58 3.28 -13.53 15.13
N CYS A 59 3.57 -12.99 16.31
CA CYS A 59 4.95 -12.65 16.72
C CYS A 59 5.72 -13.92 17.12
N ILE A 60 6.69 -14.38 16.31
CA ILE A 60 7.55 -15.53 16.67
C ILE A 60 8.53 -15.10 17.77
N ALA A 61 9.30 -14.06 17.46
CA ALA A 61 10.34 -13.52 18.31
C ALA A 61 10.53 -12.02 18.00
N PHE A 62 11.27 -11.35 18.86
CA PHE A 62 11.67 -9.96 18.66
C PHE A 62 13.06 -9.74 19.24
N ALA A 63 13.89 -8.94 18.57
CA ALA A 63 15.25 -8.66 18.99
C ALA A 63 15.53 -7.15 19.07
N PHE A 64 16.02 -6.70 20.22
CA PHE A 64 16.65 -5.39 20.35
C PHE A 64 18.12 -5.52 19.94
N LEU A 65 18.58 -4.70 19.00
CA LEU A 65 19.92 -4.74 18.43
C LEU A 65 20.70 -3.44 18.70
N SER A 66 22.03 -3.49 18.65
CA SER A 66 22.88 -2.31 18.84
C SER A 66 22.89 -1.41 17.61
N GLY A 67 22.76 -2.03 16.43
CA GLY A 67 22.64 -1.37 15.14
C GLY A 67 21.92 -2.27 14.13
N GLU A 68 22.20 -2.01 12.86
CA GLU A 68 21.61 -2.72 11.71
C GLU A 68 22.74 -3.18 10.77
N SER A 69 23.88 -3.56 11.35
CA SER A 69 24.98 -4.19 10.61
C SER A 69 24.66 -5.66 10.29
N GLU A 70 25.40 -6.26 9.37
CA GLU A 70 25.25 -7.67 9.02
C GLU A 70 25.48 -8.58 10.23
N ASP A 71 26.40 -8.21 11.13
CA ASP A 71 26.66 -8.90 12.40
C ASP A 71 25.48 -8.80 13.40
N ASP A 72 24.83 -7.63 13.50
CA ASP A 72 23.65 -7.44 14.35
C ASP A 72 22.49 -8.37 13.89
N TYR A 73 22.22 -8.40 12.57
CA TYR A 73 21.20 -9.27 11.99
C TYR A 73 21.59 -10.75 12.06
N GLY A 74 22.84 -11.10 11.74
CA GLY A 74 23.35 -12.47 11.79
C GLY A 74 23.20 -13.07 13.18
N TRP A 75 23.59 -12.33 14.22
CA TRP A 75 23.38 -12.76 15.60
C TRP A 75 21.90 -13.05 15.92
N ALA A 76 21.00 -12.17 15.46
CA ALA A 76 19.57 -12.30 15.71
C ALA A 76 18.97 -13.52 15.00
N LEU A 77 19.34 -13.72 13.73
CA LEU A 77 18.82 -14.80 12.89
C LEU A 77 19.43 -16.17 13.24
N ASP A 78 20.68 -16.24 13.68
CA ASP A 78 21.28 -17.47 14.22
C ASP A 78 20.63 -17.88 15.54
N ARG A 79 20.28 -16.91 16.40
CA ARG A 79 19.51 -17.17 17.62
C ARG A 79 18.08 -17.58 17.30
N LEU A 80 17.45 -16.99 16.29
CA LEU A 80 16.14 -17.44 15.80
C LEU A 80 16.21 -18.88 15.29
N ARG A 81 17.17 -19.21 14.43
CA ARG A 81 17.38 -20.57 13.92
C ARG A 81 17.60 -21.59 15.03
N SER A 82 18.41 -21.23 16.05
CA SER A 82 18.59 -22.07 17.23
C SER A 82 17.26 -22.39 17.93
N LEU A 83 16.30 -21.46 17.95
CA LEU A 83 14.95 -21.71 18.50
C LEU A 83 14.10 -22.63 17.62
N TYR A 84 14.20 -22.53 16.28
CA TYR A 84 13.57 -23.49 15.37
C TYR A 84 14.10 -24.91 15.65
N ASP A 85 15.43 -25.07 15.71
CA ASP A 85 16.09 -26.35 15.94
C ASP A 85 15.71 -26.93 17.31
N HIS A 86 15.76 -26.13 18.39
CA HIS A 86 15.38 -26.56 19.74
C HIS A 86 13.90 -26.93 19.88
N HIS A 87 13.01 -26.31 19.10
CA HIS A 87 11.59 -26.65 19.08
C HIS A 87 11.22 -27.68 18.01
N CYS A 88 12.19 -28.32 17.34
CA CYS A 88 11.96 -29.29 16.26
C CYS A 88 11.04 -28.74 15.14
N SER A 89 11.05 -27.42 14.93
CA SER A 89 10.25 -26.74 13.92
C SER A 89 10.95 -26.80 12.57
N LYS A 90 10.20 -27.10 11.52
CA LYS A 90 10.69 -26.97 10.14
C LYS A 90 11.18 -25.53 9.90
N LEU A 91 12.33 -25.34 9.24
CA LEU A 91 12.80 -24.01 8.84
C LEU A 91 11.83 -23.36 7.82
N PRO A 92 11.73 -22.02 7.77
CA PRO A 92 10.82 -21.34 6.85
C PRO A 92 11.15 -21.68 5.39
N SER A 93 10.13 -21.83 4.55
CA SER A 93 10.32 -22.01 3.11
C SER A 93 10.57 -20.67 2.41
N VAL A 94 10.02 -19.58 2.97
CA VAL A 94 10.13 -18.22 2.45
C VAL A 94 10.47 -17.26 3.59
N VAL A 95 11.45 -16.38 3.36
CA VAL A 95 11.77 -15.24 4.22
C VAL A 95 11.51 -13.96 3.44
N LEU A 96 10.64 -13.08 3.94
CA LEU A 96 10.35 -11.79 3.33
C LEU A 96 10.94 -10.66 4.18
N THR A 97 11.69 -9.76 3.57
CA THR A 97 12.22 -8.56 4.24
C THR A 97 12.17 -7.35 3.30
N ASP A 98 12.53 -6.17 3.77
CA ASP A 98 12.70 -4.98 2.92
C ASP A 98 14.03 -5.05 2.14
N ARG A 99 14.48 -3.94 1.53
CA ARG A 99 15.77 -3.92 0.81
C ARG A 99 16.94 -3.54 1.72
N CYS A 100 16.96 -4.05 2.95
CA CYS A 100 18.09 -3.92 3.87
C CYS A 100 19.18 -4.95 3.52
N ILE A 101 20.26 -4.50 2.88
CA ILE A 101 21.36 -5.36 2.40
C ILE A 101 21.95 -6.22 3.54
N ALA A 102 22.16 -5.63 4.72
CA ALA A 102 22.68 -6.33 5.90
C ALA A 102 21.73 -7.46 6.37
N CYS A 103 20.42 -7.20 6.42
CA CYS A 103 19.41 -8.22 6.73
C CYS A 103 19.40 -9.32 5.66
N MET A 104 19.46 -8.97 4.37
CA MET A 104 19.46 -9.93 3.25
C MET A 104 20.67 -10.88 3.29
N ASN A 105 21.87 -10.36 3.57
CA ASN A 105 23.08 -11.18 3.68
C ASN A 105 23.03 -12.12 4.91
N ALA A 106 22.56 -11.60 6.04
CA ALA A 106 22.33 -12.41 7.24
C ALA A 106 21.28 -13.51 6.99
N VAL A 107 20.18 -13.22 6.30
CA VAL A 107 19.18 -14.23 5.89
C VAL A 107 19.80 -15.30 4.99
N ALA A 108 20.63 -14.92 4.01
CA ALA A 108 21.29 -15.87 3.13
C ALA A 108 22.25 -16.81 3.88
N THR A 109 22.86 -16.33 4.97
CA THR A 109 23.78 -17.10 5.82
C THR A 109 23.04 -18.00 6.82
N SER A 110 22.09 -17.44 7.58
CA SER A 110 21.36 -18.19 8.62
C SER A 110 20.30 -19.12 8.05
N PHE A 111 19.66 -18.76 6.92
CA PHE A 111 18.55 -19.52 6.30
C PHE A 111 18.82 -19.85 4.80
N PRO A 112 19.91 -20.54 4.45
CA PRO A 112 20.36 -20.72 3.07
C PRO A 112 19.43 -21.56 2.18
N THR A 113 18.56 -22.38 2.79
CA THR A 113 17.56 -23.20 2.08
C THR A 113 16.24 -22.47 1.84
N SER A 114 16.07 -21.28 2.42
CA SER A 114 14.81 -20.53 2.38
C SER A 114 14.83 -19.52 1.24
N GLN A 115 13.72 -19.39 0.51
CA GLN A 115 13.63 -18.37 -0.54
C GLN A 115 13.51 -16.99 0.10
N SER A 116 14.60 -16.20 0.02
CA SER A 116 14.60 -14.79 0.39
C SER A 116 13.89 -13.95 -0.69
N LEU A 117 12.80 -13.31 -0.31
CA LEU A 117 11.97 -12.41 -1.12
C LEU A 117 12.06 -10.96 -0.61
N LEU A 118 11.74 -9.99 -1.47
CA LEU A 118 11.67 -8.58 -1.13
C LEU A 118 10.22 -8.08 -1.01
N CYS A 119 10.00 -7.19 -0.04
CA CYS A 119 8.73 -6.51 0.15
C CYS A 119 8.38 -5.64 -1.07
N LEU A 120 7.36 -6.08 -1.82
CA LEU A 120 6.85 -5.35 -2.98
C LEU A 120 6.31 -3.97 -2.61
N TRP A 121 5.73 -3.79 -1.42
CA TRP A 121 5.27 -2.47 -0.98
C TRP A 121 6.43 -1.49 -0.79
N HIS A 122 7.53 -1.91 -0.17
CA HIS A 122 8.73 -1.08 -0.04
C HIS A 122 9.36 -0.77 -1.40
N ALA A 123 9.43 -1.74 -2.32
CA ALA A 123 9.89 -1.52 -3.69
C ALA A 123 9.03 -0.49 -4.45
N ASN A 124 7.71 -0.64 -4.39
CA ASN A 124 6.74 0.29 -4.98
C ASN A 124 6.89 1.71 -4.41
N LYS A 125 6.98 1.85 -3.08
CA LYS A 125 7.17 3.14 -2.39
C LYS A 125 8.49 3.80 -2.76
N ALA A 126 9.56 3.03 -2.94
CA ALA A 126 10.87 3.53 -3.34
C ALA A 126 10.90 3.99 -4.81
N VAL A 127 10.31 3.23 -5.74
CA VAL A 127 10.13 3.65 -7.15
C VAL A 127 9.25 4.89 -7.25
N LEU A 128 8.16 4.97 -6.47
CA LEU A 128 7.32 6.16 -6.40
C LEU A 128 8.12 7.39 -5.92
N ARG A 129 8.82 7.28 -4.77
CA ARG A 129 9.59 8.39 -4.20
C ARG A 129 10.72 8.87 -5.12
N HIS A 130 11.40 7.94 -5.79
CA HIS A 130 12.55 8.27 -6.63
C HIS A 130 12.15 8.82 -7.99
N CYS A 131 11.17 8.21 -8.66
CA CYS A 131 10.87 8.52 -10.06
C CYS A 131 9.79 9.59 -10.25
N LEU A 132 8.82 9.73 -9.35
CA LEU A 132 7.75 10.75 -9.47
C LEU A 132 8.27 12.19 -9.68
N PRO A 133 9.32 12.68 -8.97
CA PRO A 133 9.81 14.05 -9.13
C PRO A 133 10.22 14.42 -10.57
N ALA A 134 10.70 13.45 -11.37
CA ALA A 134 11.09 13.68 -12.76
C ALA A 134 9.91 14.03 -13.67
N PHE A 135 8.70 13.61 -13.29
CA PHE A 135 7.46 13.90 -14.01
C PHE A 135 6.84 15.22 -13.53
N THR A 136 6.92 15.55 -12.24
CA THR A 136 6.31 16.78 -11.70
C THR A 136 7.17 18.04 -11.85
N THR A 137 8.50 17.92 -11.92
CA THR A 137 9.39 19.09 -11.88
C THR A 137 9.49 19.85 -13.22
N ARG A 138 9.20 19.20 -14.35
CA ARG A 138 9.33 19.81 -15.69
C ARG A 138 8.34 20.95 -15.98
N ASP A 139 7.12 20.89 -15.44
CA ASP A 139 6.05 21.88 -15.75
C ASP A 139 6.12 23.18 -14.93
N VAL A 140 6.74 23.14 -13.74
CA VAL A 140 6.85 24.32 -12.84
C VAL A 140 7.76 25.41 -13.42
N ALA A 141 8.68 25.04 -14.32
CA ALA A 141 9.54 26.01 -15.01
C ALA A 141 8.86 26.72 -16.20
N SER A 142 7.77 26.16 -16.74
CA SER A 142 7.12 26.63 -17.97
C SER A 142 5.71 27.20 -17.76
N SER A 143 5.05 26.92 -16.63
CA SER A 143 3.68 27.37 -16.35
C SER A 143 3.57 28.19 -15.05
N ARG A 144 2.87 29.33 -15.13
CA ARG A 144 2.56 30.21 -13.98
C ARG A 144 1.37 29.71 -13.13
N SER A 145 0.96 28.45 -13.29
CA SER A 145 -0.17 27.84 -12.60
C SER A 145 0.31 26.78 -11.61
N SER A 146 -0.10 26.91 -10.35
CA SER A 146 0.36 26.03 -9.27
C SER A 146 -0.19 24.60 -9.30
N GLN A 147 -1.06 24.26 -10.26
CA GLN A 147 -1.66 22.93 -10.35
C GLN A 147 -0.93 22.04 -11.37
N PRO A 148 -0.71 20.75 -11.06
CA PRO A 148 -0.24 19.78 -12.05
C PRO A 148 -1.26 19.67 -13.19
N THR A 149 -0.77 19.60 -14.44
CA THR A 149 -1.67 19.39 -15.59
C THR A 149 -2.11 17.93 -15.65
N ASP A 150 -3.30 17.65 -16.20
CA ASP A 150 -3.79 16.26 -16.38
C ASP A 150 -2.78 15.38 -17.13
N LYS A 151 -2.02 15.96 -18.08
CA LYS A 151 -0.96 15.27 -18.83
C LYS A 151 0.20 14.81 -17.94
N THR A 152 0.55 15.60 -16.93
CA THR A 152 1.57 15.29 -15.92
C THR A 152 1.10 14.17 -14.97
N GLU A 153 -0.21 14.06 -14.75
CA GLU A 153 -0.81 12.92 -14.05
C GLU A 153 -0.75 11.63 -14.88
N GLU A 154 -1.12 11.73 -16.16
CA GLU A 154 -1.20 10.60 -17.07
C GLU A 154 0.18 10.01 -17.40
N ALA A 155 1.19 10.84 -17.68
CA ALA A 155 2.55 10.38 -17.98
C ALA A 155 3.20 9.59 -16.83
N TRP A 156 3.07 10.08 -15.59
CA TRP A 156 3.50 9.33 -14.40
C TRP A 156 2.66 8.07 -14.20
N GLY A 157 1.33 8.18 -14.34
CA GLY A 157 0.42 7.05 -14.18
C GLY A 157 0.77 5.89 -15.10
N GLU A 158 1.14 6.20 -16.35
CA GLU A 158 1.61 5.21 -17.31
C GLU A 158 2.99 4.63 -16.93
N PHE A 159 3.98 5.46 -16.60
CA PHE A 159 5.32 4.99 -16.18
C PHE A 159 5.24 4.03 -14.99
N TYR A 160 4.45 4.40 -13.98
CA TYR A 160 4.27 3.60 -12.78
C TYR A 160 3.41 2.35 -13.04
N GLN A 161 2.50 2.40 -14.01
CA GLN A 161 1.81 1.21 -14.52
C GLN A 161 2.77 0.25 -15.24
N PHE A 162 3.74 0.75 -16.02
CA PHE A 162 4.80 -0.08 -16.62
C PHE A 162 5.62 -0.81 -15.54
N TRP A 163 6.03 -0.12 -14.48
CA TRP A 163 6.69 -0.76 -13.33
C TRP A 163 5.84 -1.91 -12.75
N HIS A 164 4.56 -1.66 -12.47
CA HIS A 164 3.66 -2.71 -11.98
C HIS A 164 3.43 -3.85 -12.98
N LEU A 165 3.42 -3.58 -14.29
CA LEU A 165 3.35 -4.60 -15.34
C LEU A 165 4.62 -5.45 -15.36
N ILE A 166 5.81 -4.85 -15.27
CA ILE A 166 7.08 -5.59 -15.22
C ILE A 166 7.09 -6.52 -14.00
N VAL A 167 6.74 -6.03 -12.81
CA VAL A 167 6.74 -6.84 -11.58
C VAL A 167 5.66 -7.93 -11.57
N SER A 168 4.51 -7.67 -12.21
CA SER A 168 3.44 -8.67 -12.37
C SER A 168 3.62 -9.61 -13.57
N SER A 169 4.80 -9.67 -14.17
CA SER A 169 5.08 -10.58 -15.29
C SER A 169 4.89 -12.05 -14.89
N PRO A 170 4.06 -12.83 -15.59
CA PRO A 170 3.74 -14.21 -15.21
C PRO A 170 4.83 -15.23 -15.58
N ASN A 171 5.75 -14.85 -16.47
CA ASN A 171 6.89 -15.67 -16.92
C ASN A 171 8.02 -14.75 -17.42
N GLU A 172 9.20 -15.34 -17.65
CA GLU A 172 10.40 -14.61 -18.05
C GLU A 172 10.28 -13.96 -19.46
N ALA A 173 9.55 -14.57 -20.40
CA ALA A 173 9.37 -14.01 -21.73
C ALA A 173 8.55 -12.71 -21.68
N CYS A 174 7.43 -12.71 -20.94
CA CYS A 174 6.64 -11.51 -20.69
C CYS A 174 7.44 -10.44 -19.92
N PHE A 175 8.32 -10.84 -19.00
CA PHE A 175 9.21 -9.90 -18.31
C PHE A 175 10.17 -9.23 -19.29
N LYS A 176 10.88 -10.00 -20.12
CA LYS A 176 11.81 -9.50 -21.15
C LYS A 176 11.11 -8.54 -22.13
N GLU A 177 9.92 -8.90 -22.61
CA GLU A 177 9.12 -8.04 -23.49
C GLU A 177 8.73 -6.72 -22.80
N ARG A 178 8.25 -6.77 -21.55
CA ARG A 178 7.81 -5.59 -20.80
C ARG A 178 8.97 -4.66 -20.44
N VAL A 179 10.14 -5.21 -20.11
CA VAL A 179 11.37 -4.44 -19.86
C VAL A 179 11.84 -3.77 -21.15
N ALA A 180 11.98 -4.51 -22.26
CA ALA A 180 12.41 -3.92 -23.54
C ALA A 180 11.48 -2.80 -24.02
N ARG A 181 10.16 -2.96 -23.85
CA ARG A 181 9.16 -1.92 -24.17
C ARG A 181 9.24 -0.70 -23.23
N PHE A 182 9.57 -0.91 -21.96
CA PHE A 182 9.76 0.17 -20.99
C PHE A 182 11.04 0.96 -21.30
N GLU A 183 12.15 0.29 -21.58
CA GLU A 183 13.40 0.92 -22.01
C GLU A 183 13.21 1.69 -23.33
N GLN A 184 12.66 1.06 -24.36
CA GLN A 184 12.38 1.70 -25.65
C GLN A 184 11.56 2.99 -25.51
N LYS A 185 10.60 3.02 -24.58
CA LYS A 185 9.71 4.17 -24.36
C LYS A 185 10.33 5.26 -23.50
N TYR A 186 11.03 4.92 -22.42
CA TYR A 186 11.42 5.90 -21.39
C TYR A 186 12.92 6.20 -21.33
N LEU A 187 13.79 5.38 -21.92
CA LEU A 187 15.24 5.62 -21.91
C LEU A 187 15.65 6.97 -22.56
N PRO A 188 15.00 7.46 -23.65
CA PRO A 188 15.33 8.77 -24.23
C PRO A 188 15.07 9.96 -23.30
N ASP A 189 13.92 9.98 -22.61
CA ASP A 189 13.44 11.16 -21.86
C ASP A 189 13.59 11.06 -20.33
N HIS A 190 13.83 9.84 -19.81
CA HIS A 190 13.79 9.46 -18.39
C HIS A 190 14.93 8.49 -18.01
N LEU A 191 16.13 8.73 -18.57
CA LEU A 191 17.32 7.89 -18.38
C LEU A 191 17.63 7.57 -16.90
N HIS A 192 17.50 8.55 -15.99
CA HIS A 192 17.81 8.35 -14.57
C HIS A 192 16.77 7.50 -13.83
N GLU A 193 15.51 7.55 -14.26
CA GLU A 193 14.40 6.80 -13.67
C GLU A 193 14.41 5.36 -14.17
N VAL A 194 14.66 5.16 -15.47
CA VAL A 194 14.90 3.84 -16.08
C VAL A 194 16.12 3.18 -15.45
N GLY A 195 17.26 3.88 -15.39
CA GLY A 195 18.48 3.36 -14.77
C GLY A 195 18.32 3.03 -13.27
N TYR A 196 17.50 3.79 -12.54
CA TYR A 196 17.15 3.46 -11.16
C TYR A 196 16.33 2.16 -11.07
N VAL A 197 15.27 2.03 -11.87
CA VAL A 197 14.45 0.81 -11.93
C VAL A 197 15.28 -0.41 -12.31
N MET A 198 16.12 -0.30 -13.34
CA MET A 198 16.98 -1.39 -13.82
C MET A 198 18.04 -1.77 -12.78
N HIS A 199 19.00 -0.88 -12.49
CA HIS A 199 20.18 -1.20 -11.68
C HIS A 199 19.91 -1.33 -10.18
N THR A 200 18.83 -0.71 -9.65
CA THR A 200 18.52 -0.78 -8.21
C THR A 200 17.55 -1.92 -7.86
N TRP A 201 16.68 -2.32 -8.79
CA TRP A 201 15.59 -3.25 -8.50
C TRP A 201 15.55 -4.47 -9.41
N LEU A 202 15.58 -4.31 -10.73
CA LEU A 202 15.34 -5.43 -11.64
C LEU A 202 16.58 -6.30 -11.84
N GLU A 203 17.74 -5.72 -12.12
CA GLU A 203 18.97 -6.49 -12.34
C GLU A 203 19.41 -7.29 -11.10
N PRO A 204 19.45 -6.71 -9.87
CA PRO A 204 19.93 -7.46 -8.71
C PRO A 204 18.84 -8.32 -8.05
N TYR A 205 17.55 -7.97 -8.23
CA TYR A 205 16.47 -8.52 -7.40
C TYR A 205 15.21 -8.96 -8.14
N LYS A 206 15.19 -9.08 -9.48
CA LYS A 206 14.03 -9.65 -10.22
C LYS A 206 13.53 -10.97 -9.63
N GLU A 207 14.44 -11.85 -9.20
CA GLU A 207 14.13 -13.17 -8.66
C GLU A 207 13.45 -13.13 -7.28
N LYS A 208 13.60 -12.00 -6.57
CA LYS A 208 13.04 -11.75 -5.24
C LYS A 208 11.75 -10.92 -5.25
N LEU A 209 11.40 -10.35 -6.41
CA LEU A 209 10.35 -9.32 -6.54
C LEU A 209 9.32 -9.62 -7.64
N VAL A 210 9.75 -10.14 -8.79
CA VAL A 210 8.91 -10.31 -9.99
C VAL A 210 8.23 -11.67 -9.99
N LYS A 211 6.91 -11.68 -10.23
CA LYS A 211 6.05 -12.88 -10.12
C LYS A 211 6.57 -14.11 -10.88
N ALA A 212 7.16 -13.94 -12.05
CA ALA A 212 7.72 -15.02 -12.87
C ALA A 212 8.64 -15.96 -12.06
N TRP A 213 9.43 -15.40 -11.14
CA TRP A 213 10.31 -16.14 -10.24
C TRP A 213 9.68 -16.34 -8.86
N VAL A 214 9.09 -15.28 -8.28
CA VAL A 214 8.51 -15.33 -6.93
C VAL A 214 7.42 -16.39 -6.81
N ASP A 215 6.54 -16.53 -7.81
CA ASP A 215 5.44 -17.50 -7.80
C ASP A 215 5.90 -18.96 -8.04
N GLN A 216 7.20 -19.23 -8.16
CA GLN A 216 7.74 -20.59 -8.10
C GLN A 216 7.83 -21.16 -6.67
N HIS A 217 7.75 -20.29 -5.65
CA HIS A 217 7.93 -20.64 -4.24
C HIS A 217 6.63 -20.43 -3.44
N ALA A 218 6.40 -21.27 -2.43
CA ALA A 218 5.16 -21.27 -1.65
C ALA A 218 5.10 -20.12 -0.64
N HIS A 219 4.83 -18.90 -1.13
CA HIS A 219 4.69 -17.68 -0.32
C HIS A 219 3.26 -17.43 0.21
N PHE A 220 2.28 -18.25 -0.23
CA PHE A 220 0.88 -18.21 0.19
C PHE A 220 0.19 -16.86 -0.02
N GLY A 221 0.65 -16.08 -1.00
CA GLY A 221 0.17 -14.73 -1.31
C GLY A 221 0.85 -13.61 -0.51
N ASN A 222 1.84 -13.93 0.35
CA ASN A 222 2.59 -12.93 1.11
C ASN A 222 3.76 -12.38 0.27
N THR A 223 3.61 -11.14 -0.19
CA THR A 223 4.64 -10.43 -1.00
C THR A 223 4.98 -9.04 -0.45
N ALA A 224 4.42 -8.65 0.71
CA ALA A 224 4.70 -7.38 1.39
C ALA A 224 4.79 -7.55 2.92
N THR A 225 5.68 -6.80 3.55
CA THR A 225 5.88 -6.74 5.02
C THR A 225 4.90 -5.79 5.73
N SER A 226 3.87 -5.25 5.07
CA SER A 226 2.84 -4.42 5.72
C SER A 226 2.06 -5.14 6.84
N ARG A 227 2.10 -6.48 6.83
CA ARG A 227 1.67 -7.35 7.95
C ARG A 227 2.49 -7.15 9.23
N VAL A 228 3.76 -6.75 9.11
CA VAL A 228 4.66 -6.44 10.22
C VAL A 228 4.38 -5.05 10.75
N GLU A 229 4.10 -4.06 9.89
CA GLU A 229 3.65 -2.71 10.32
C GLU A 229 2.41 -2.77 11.25
N GLY A 230 1.47 -3.68 10.97
CA GLY A 230 0.32 -3.94 11.84
C GLY A 230 0.69 -4.53 13.21
N ILE A 231 1.74 -5.36 13.28
CA ILE A 231 2.29 -5.86 14.54
C ILE A 231 3.09 -4.77 15.26
N HIS A 232 3.90 -3.99 14.54
CA HIS A 232 4.54 -2.79 15.07
C HIS A 232 3.53 -1.84 15.71
N ALA A 233 2.37 -1.59 15.08
CA ALA A 233 1.29 -0.80 15.65
C ALA A 233 0.71 -1.42 16.94
N LEU A 234 0.47 -2.74 16.94
CA LEU A 234 0.02 -3.48 18.13
C LEU A 234 1.02 -3.36 19.30
N LEU A 235 2.31 -3.54 19.04
CA LEU A 235 3.37 -3.43 20.04
C LEU A 235 3.55 -1.97 20.52
N LYS A 236 3.60 -1.00 19.61
CA LYS A 236 3.62 0.45 19.92
C LYS A 236 2.46 0.84 20.84
N SER A 237 1.25 0.30 20.62
CA SER A 237 0.07 0.54 21.48
C SER A 237 0.19 0.00 22.92
N HIS A 238 0.95 -1.08 23.12
CA HIS A 238 1.22 -1.66 24.44
C HIS A 238 2.40 -0.98 25.15
N LEU A 239 3.45 -0.62 24.39
CA LEU A 239 4.63 0.10 24.89
C LEU A 239 4.26 1.52 25.36
N LYS A 240 3.41 2.24 24.61
CA LYS A 240 2.89 3.61 24.88
C LYS A 240 3.93 4.74 24.96
N LYS A 241 5.19 4.45 25.29
CA LYS A 241 6.30 5.39 25.40
C LYS A 241 7.59 4.73 24.95
N SER A 242 8.46 5.48 24.28
CA SER A 242 9.81 5.06 23.88
C SER A 242 10.84 5.14 25.02
N THR A 243 10.43 5.55 26.23
CA THR A 243 11.33 5.73 27.39
C THR A 243 11.47 4.50 28.28
N LEU A 244 10.84 3.38 27.90
CA LEU A 244 10.92 2.13 28.65
C LEU A 244 12.33 1.52 28.55
N ASP A 245 12.72 0.79 29.59
CA ASP A 245 13.89 -0.10 29.52
C ASP A 245 13.57 -1.44 28.83
N LEU A 246 14.60 -2.26 28.58
CA LEU A 246 14.43 -3.51 27.83
C LEU A 246 13.54 -4.53 28.58
N PHE A 247 13.51 -4.52 29.91
CA PHE A 247 12.69 -5.42 30.71
C PHE A 247 11.24 -4.92 30.79
N GLU A 248 11.04 -3.62 30.97
CA GLU A 248 9.71 -2.98 30.90
C GLU A 248 9.07 -3.17 29.52
N ALA A 249 9.85 -2.94 28.45
CA ALA A 249 9.42 -3.13 27.07
C ALA A 249 9.05 -4.60 26.82
N TRP A 250 9.92 -5.55 27.17
CA TRP A 250 9.61 -6.99 27.10
C TRP A 250 8.32 -7.34 27.85
N ARG A 251 8.12 -6.80 29.06
CA ARG A 251 6.93 -7.10 29.88
C ARG A 251 5.64 -6.61 29.22
N ALA A 252 5.66 -5.45 28.57
CA ALA A 252 4.54 -4.94 27.79
C ALA A 252 4.29 -5.77 26.52
N MET A 253 5.36 -6.09 25.78
CA MET A 253 5.29 -6.89 24.54
C MET A 253 4.80 -8.32 24.81
N LYS A 254 5.19 -8.93 25.95
CA LYS A 254 4.68 -10.25 26.38
C LYS A 254 3.15 -10.26 26.52
N GLN A 255 2.55 -9.19 27.05
CA GLN A 255 1.08 -9.11 27.17
C GLN A 255 0.43 -8.99 25.79
N ALA A 256 0.99 -8.15 24.91
CA ALA A 256 0.52 -8.02 23.52
C ALA A 256 0.53 -9.37 22.77
N LEU A 257 1.63 -10.11 22.88
CA LEU A 257 1.82 -11.42 22.27
C LEU A 257 0.82 -12.45 22.81
N LEU A 258 0.62 -12.53 24.13
CA LEU A 258 -0.33 -13.48 24.73
C LEU A 258 -1.78 -13.18 24.32
N ASN A 259 -2.16 -11.90 24.25
CA ASN A 259 -3.47 -11.48 23.74
C ASN A 259 -3.64 -11.88 22.26
N GLN A 260 -2.64 -11.60 21.42
CA GLN A 260 -2.62 -11.98 20.01
C GLN A 260 -2.79 -13.50 19.83
N LEU A 261 -2.02 -14.33 20.54
CA LEU A 261 -2.14 -15.79 20.46
C LEU A 261 -3.52 -16.29 20.90
N SER A 262 -4.13 -15.67 21.91
CA SER A 262 -5.50 -15.98 22.34
C SER A 262 -6.54 -15.68 21.24
N GLU A 263 -6.44 -14.51 20.60
CA GLU A 263 -7.31 -14.12 19.48
C GLU A 263 -7.14 -15.04 18.26
N LEU A 264 -5.91 -15.44 17.95
CA LEU A 264 -5.58 -16.37 16.86
C LEU A 264 -6.18 -17.76 17.11
N ARG A 265 -5.97 -18.33 18.30
CA ARG A 265 -6.56 -19.62 18.72
C ARG A 265 -8.09 -19.56 18.66
N SER A 266 -8.70 -18.48 19.17
CA SER A 266 -10.15 -18.22 19.09
C SER A 266 -10.67 -18.12 17.65
N ASN A 267 -9.92 -17.49 16.74
CA ASN A 267 -10.24 -17.44 15.31
C ASN A 267 -10.23 -18.83 14.67
N GLN A 268 -9.22 -19.67 14.96
CA GLN A 268 -9.14 -21.02 14.41
C GLN A 268 -10.28 -21.91 14.89
N ILE A 269 -10.58 -21.94 16.20
CA ILE A 269 -11.72 -22.68 16.77
C ILE A 269 -13.04 -22.24 16.12
N ARG A 270 -13.22 -20.92 15.91
CA ARG A 270 -14.40 -20.37 15.21
C ARG A 270 -14.52 -20.89 13.77
N GLN A 271 -13.42 -21.01 13.02
CA GLN A 271 -13.43 -21.54 11.65
C GLN A 271 -13.61 -23.05 11.58
N GLN A 272 -13.15 -23.79 12.60
CA GLN A 272 -13.40 -25.22 12.77
C GLN A 272 -14.89 -25.52 13.02
N THR A 273 -15.58 -24.62 13.74
CA THR A 273 -16.98 -24.80 14.17
C THR A 273 -17.99 -24.20 13.21
N ARG A 274 -17.72 -23.01 12.65
CA ARG A 274 -18.64 -22.28 11.78
C ARG A 274 -18.13 -22.32 10.34
N PHE A 275 -18.96 -22.79 9.43
CA PHE A 275 -18.64 -22.85 8.01
C PHE A 275 -19.38 -21.75 7.23
N PRO A 276 -18.72 -21.03 6.30
CA PRO A 276 -19.36 -19.92 5.58
C PRO A 276 -20.39 -20.43 4.55
N ILE A 277 -21.54 -19.76 4.48
CA ILE A 277 -22.65 -20.16 3.60
C ILE A 277 -22.26 -20.03 2.13
N GLU A 278 -21.40 -19.05 1.80
CA GLU A 278 -20.89 -18.83 0.45
C GLU A 278 -19.95 -19.94 -0.07
N LEU A 279 -19.55 -20.88 0.80
CA LEU A 279 -18.73 -22.05 0.49
C LEU A 279 -19.51 -23.37 0.59
N SER A 280 -20.83 -23.32 0.69
CA SER A 280 -21.69 -24.52 0.73
C SER A 280 -21.62 -25.35 -0.57
N GLY A 281 -22.01 -26.63 -0.50
CA GLY A 281 -21.87 -27.60 -1.59
C GLY A 281 -20.98 -28.80 -1.25
N SER A 282 -21.24 -29.92 -1.94
CA SER A 282 -20.58 -31.22 -1.78
C SER A 282 -19.07 -31.16 -2.01
N LEU A 283 -18.59 -30.32 -2.94
CA LEU A 283 -17.18 -30.13 -3.26
C LEU A 283 -16.32 -29.87 -2.02
N TYR A 284 -16.84 -29.10 -1.06
CA TYR A 284 -16.11 -28.70 0.15
C TYR A 284 -16.35 -29.64 1.36
N SER A 285 -17.17 -30.68 1.22
CA SER A 285 -17.68 -31.51 2.34
C SER A 285 -16.60 -32.16 3.22
N ALA A 286 -15.51 -32.66 2.63
CA ALA A 286 -14.43 -33.33 3.37
C ALA A 286 -13.47 -32.37 4.10
N VAL A 287 -13.40 -31.09 3.71
CA VAL A 287 -12.41 -30.11 4.23
C VAL A 287 -13.01 -29.11 5.23
N ARG A 288 -14.30 -29.24 5.57
CA ARG A 288 -15.01 -28.31 6.44
C ARG A 288 -14.44 -28.30 7.85
N GLY A 289 -13.95 -27.14 8.27
CA GLY A 289 -13.32 -26.97 9.58
C GLY A 289 -11.99 -27.74 9.73
N TRP A 290 -11.37 -28.11 8.62
CA TRP A 290 -10.00 -28.65 8.53
C TRP A 290 -9.09 -27.72 7.73
N VAL A 291 -9.64 -27.03 6.73
CA VAL A 291 -8.95 -26.00 5.94
C VAL A 291 -9.51 -24.62 6.31
N SER A 292 -8.65 -23.60 6.34
CA SER A 292 -9.07 -22.23 6.66
C SER A 292 -10.06 -21.66 5.64
N HIS A 293 -10.92 -20.75 6.08
CA HIS A 293 -11.89 -20.08 5.19
C HIS A 293 -11.19 -19.25 4.11
N GLU A 294 -9.99 -18.77 4.38
CA GLU A 294 -9.21 -17.95 3.45
C GLU A 294 -8.66 -18.79 2.28
N ALA A 295 -8.14 -19.99 2.57
CA ALA A 295 -7.80 -20.97 1.55
C ALA A 295 -9.03 -21.34 0.70
N LEU A 296 -10.16 -21.65 1.35
CA LEU A 296 -11.37 -22.07 0.65
C LEU A 296 -11.98 -20.95 -0.22
N ARG A 297 -11.88 -19.68 0.19
CA ARG A 297 -12.28 -18.53 -0.65
C ARG A 297 -11.40 -18.38 -1.88
N LYS A 298 -10.07 -18.51 -1.74
CA LYS A 298 -9.13 -18.51 -2.87
C LYS A 298 -9.39 -19.67 -3.84
N VAL A 299 -9.82 -20.83 -3.33
CA VAL A 299 -10.26 -21.96 -4.15
C VAL A 299 -11.60 -21.70 -4.85
N GLU A 300 -12.56 -21.08 -4.17
CA GLU A 300 -13.83 -20.66 -4.79
C GLU A 300 -13.61 -19.56 -5.86
N GLU A 301 -12.64 -18.66 -5.69
CA GLU A 301 -12.19 -17.72 -6.72
C GLU A 301 -11.67 -18.44 -7.97
N GLN A 302 -10.86 -19.49 -7.81
CA GLN A 302 -10.44 -20.35 -8.93
C GLN A 302 -11.62 -21.10 -9.56
N ARG A 303 -12.54 -21.64 -8.76
CA ARG A 303 -13.73 -22.34 -9.27
C ARG A 303 -14.62 -21.42 -10.10
N ARG A 304 -14.74 -20.14 -9.71
CA ARG A 304 -15.47 -19.10 -10.46
C ARG A 304 -14.79 -18.67 -11.77
N LEU A 305 -13.61 -19.19 -12.10
CA LEU A 305 -13.02 -19.06 -13.44
C LEU A 305 -13.52 -20.13 -14.41
N ILE A 306 -14.07 -21.25 -13.90
CA ILE A 306 -14.68 -22.30 -14.73
C ILE A 306 -15.88 -21.69 -15.47
N GLY A 307 -15.84 -21.70 -16.80
CA GLY A 307 -16.90 -21.13 -17.65
C GLY A 307 -16.82 -19.62 -17.90
N LYS A 308 -15.83 -18.89 -17.35
CA LYS A 308 -15.57 -17.50 -17.79
C LYS A 308 -15.08 -17.49 -19.23
N ARG A 309 -15.64 -16.57 -20.02
CA ARG A 309 -15.29 -16.39 -21.45
C ARG A 309 -14.35 -15.21 -21.70
N ASP A 310 -14.26 -14.27 -20.77
CA ASP A 310 -13.42 -13.07 -20.92
C ASP A 310 -12.80 -12.61 -19.57
N PRO A 311 -11.46 -12.63 -19.44
CA PRO A 311 -10.57 -13.51 -20.19
C PRO A 311 -10.87 -14.98 -19.84
N PRO A 312 -10.76 -15.92 -20.80
CA PRO A 312 -10.90 -17.35 -20.49
C PRO A 312 -9.70 -17.85 -19.68
N PRO A 313 -9.87 -18.86 -18.80
CA PRO A 313 -8.73 -19.51 -18.16
C PRO A 313 -7.84 -20.19 -19.21
N SER A 314 -6.52 -20.14 -19.02
CA SER A 314 -5.55 -20.84 -19.88
C SER A 314 -5.94 -22.31 -20.04
N PRO A 315 -5.91 -22.90 -21.25
CA PRO A 315 -6.18 -24.33 -21.43
C PRO A 315 -5.10 -25.21 -20.78
N ILE A 316 -3.85 -24.71 -20.70
CA ILE A 316 -2.72 -25.42 -20.11
C ILE A 316 -2.48 -24.91 -18.69
N CYS A 317 -2.34 -25.84 -17.73
CA CYS A 317 -1.94 -25.52 -16.36
C CYS A 317 -0.44 -25.27 -16.28
N THR A 318 -0.03 -24.08 -15.84
CA THR A 318 1.39 -23.77 -15.57
C THR A 318 1.87 -24.27 -14.20
N GLY A 319 0.97 -24.80 -13.37
CA GLY A 319 1.23 -25.16 -11.97
C GLY A 319 1.50 -23.98 -11.03
N THR A 320 1.70 -22.77 -11.55
CA THR A 320 2.12 -21.56 -10.80
C THR A 320 1.23 -21.26 -9.59
N PHE A 321 -0.10 -21.34 -9.74
CA PHE A 321 -1.02 -21.11 -8.61
C PHE A 321 -0.85 -22.16 -7.50
N LYS A 322 -0.65 -23.43 -7.85
CA LYS A 322 -0.41 -24.50 -6.86
C LYS A 322 0.95 -24.35 -6.19
N LYS A 323 1.99 -23.91 -6.92
CA LYS A 323 3.31 -23.60 -6.36
C LYS A 323 3.25 -22.42 -5.38
N SER A 324 2.75 -21.27 -5.82
CA SER A 324 2.78 -20.03 -5.05
C SER A 324 1.80 -20.01 -3.88
N ASN A 325 0.59 -20.51 -4.10
CA ASN A 325 -0.45 -20.49 -3.07
C ASN A 325 -0.61 -21.82 -2.35
N GLY A 326 -0.06 -22.94 -2.82
CA GLY A 326 -0.30 -24.25 -2.16
C GLY A 326 -1.76 -24.72 -2.22
N LEU A 327 -2.51 -24.27 -3.23
CA LEU A 327 -3.96 -24.50 -3.40
C LEU A 327 -4.29 -25.15 -4.75
N PRO A 328 -5.41 -25.88 -4.88
CA PRO A 328 -5.86 -26.40 -6.16
C PRO A 328 -6.23 -25.24 -7.11
N CYS A 329 -5.73 -25.32 -8.34
CA CYS A 329 -5.99 -24.35 -9.40
C CYS A 329 -7.30 -24.65 -10.16
N VAL A 330 -7.74 -23.73 -11.01
CA VAL A 330 -8.91 -23.89 -11.89
C VAL A 330 -8.95 -25.23 -12.64
N HIS A 331 -7.79 -25.75 -13.10
CA HIS A 331 -7.71 -27.04 -13.80
C HIS A 331 -8.08 -28.21 -12.91
N THR A 332 -7.43 -28.33 -11.74
CA THR A 332 -7.75 -29.38 -10.75
C THR A 332 -9.22 -29.34 -10.31
N LEU A 333 -9.78 -28.14 -10.18
CA LEU A 333 -11.19 -27.96 -9.82
C LEU A 333 -12.15 -28.34 -10.94
N LYS A 334 -11.78 -28.10 -12.20
CA LYS A 334 -12.52 -28.55 -13.37
C LYS A 334 -12.55 -30.09 -13.44
N ASP A 335 -11.38 -30.73 -13.31
CA ASP A 335 -11.26 -32.19 -13.35
C ASP A 335 -12.10 -32.86 -12.24
N LEU A 336 -12.04 -32.31 -11.01
CA LEU A 336 -12.88 -32.76 -9.89
C LEU A 336 -14.39 -32.55 -10.16
N GLN A 337 -14.78 -31.43 -10.78
CA GLN A 337 -16.18 -31.16 -11.09
C GLN A 337 -16.74 -32.10 -12.17
N GLU A 338 -15.92 -32.44 -13.18
CA GLU A 338 -16.28 -33.41 -14.23
C GLU A 338 -16.37 -34.84 -13.70
N GLN A 339 -15.55 -35.20 -12.71
CA GLN A 339 -15.56 -36.51 -12.04
C GLN A 339 -16.59 -36.64 -10.90
N GLY A 340 -17.30 -35.55 -10.55
CA GLY A 340 -18.18 -35.51 -9.38
C GLY A 340 -17.45 -35.65 -8.03
N GLY A 341 -16.15 -35.36 -8.01
CA GLY A 341 -15.26 -35.51 -6.86
C GLY A 341 -15.41 -34.41 -5.82
N VAL A 342 -14.75 -34.61 -4.68
CA VAL A 342 -14.68 -33.67 -3.56
C VAL A 342 -13.23 -33.21 -3.31
N LEU A 343 -13.08 -32.05 -2.70
CA LEU A 343 -11.77 -31.57 -2.24
C LEU A 343 -11.34 -32.36 -1.01
N LEU A 344 -10.17 -33.01 -1.10
CA LEU A 344 -9.49 -33.68 0.02
C LEU A 344 -8.44 -32.76 0.65
N LEU A 345 -8.01 -33.10 1.86
CA LEU A 345 -7.01 -32.33 2.61
C LEU A 345 -5.67 -32.24 1.86
N ASP A 346 -5.27 -33.30 1.16
CA ASP A 346 -4.04 -33.41 0.37
C ASP A 346 -4.00 -32.49 -0.87
N HIS A 347 -5.14 -31.90 -1.26
CA HIS A 347 -5.16 -30.87 -2.30
C HIS A 347 -4.59 -29.52 -1.78
N PHE A 348 -4.46 -29.35 -0.47
CA PHE A 348 -4.02 -28.14 0.21
C PHE A 348 -2.66 -28.36 0.87
N HIS A 349 -1.74 -27.40 0.70
CA HIS A 349 -0.48 -27.38 1.43
C HIS A 349 -0.74 -27.31 2.96
N PRO A 350 0.03 -28.02 3.81
CA PRO A 350 -0.17 -28.06 5.26
C PRO A 350 -0.31 -26.69 5.96
N HIS A 351 0.35 -25.64 5.43
CA HIS A 351 0.17 -24.25 5.85
C HIS A 351 -1.31 -23.81 5.99
N TRP A 352 -2.22 -24.36 5.19
CA TRP A 352 -3.64 -24.01 5.20
C TRP A 352 -4.51 -24.87 6.12
N HIS A 353 -3.93 -25.91 6.74
CA HIS A 353 -4.64 -26.81 7.63
C HIS A 353 -4.81 -26.15 9.01
N LEU A 354 -6.01 -26.26 9.57
CA LEU A 354 -6.31 -25.78 10.92
C LEU A 354 -5.92 -26.85 11.94
N GLN A 355 -5.20 -26.46 12.99
CA GLN A 355 -4.77 -27.37 14.06
C GLN A 355 -5.96 -27.96 14.81
N ARG A 356 -6.25 -29.24 14.56
CA ARG A 356 -7.46 -29.95 15.03
C ARG A 356 -7.16 -31.43 15.25
N GLU A 357 -7.70 -32.00 16.33
CA GLU A 357 -7.61 -33.44 16.61
C GLU A 357 -8.65 -34.26 15.82
N GLY A 358 -8.25 -35.47 15.42
CA GLY A 358 -9.08 -36.43 14.67
C GLY A 358 -8.72 -36.54 13.18
N THR A 359 -9.61 -37.15 12.40
CA THR A 359 -9.48 -37.25 10.93
C THR A 359 -10.65 -36.56 10.21
N PRO A 360 -10.44 -36.00 9.00
CA PRO A 360 -11.53 -35.45 8.21
C PRO A 360 -12.57 -36.51 7.85
N GLN A 361 -13.83 -36.27 8.22
CA GLN A 361 -14.97 -37.10 7.82
C GLN A 361 -15.79 -36.38 6.75
N LEU A 362 -16.31 -37.16 5.79
CA LEU A 362 -17.23 -36.67 4.77
C LEU A 362 -18.55 -36.25 5.41
N LEU A 363 -18.74 -34.95 5.60
CA LEU A 363 -20.03 -34.40 6.01
C LEU A 363 -21.00 -34.45 4.83
N LEU A 364 -21.81 -35.50 4.79
CA LEU A 364 -22.97 -35.59 3.90
C LEU A 364 -23.91 -34.42 4.19
N GLU A 365 -23.96 -33.44 3.29
CA GLU A 365 -24.96 -32.39 3.40
C GLU A 365 -26.37 -32.98 3.24
N PRO A 366 -27.37 -32.49 4.00
CA PRO A 366 -28.76 -32.76 3.67
C PRO A 366 -28.98 -32.39 2.20
N ARG A 367 -29.55 -33.30 1.40
CA ARG A 367 -29.86 -33.02 0.00
C ARG A 367 -30.62 -31.71 -0.06
N GLN A 368 -30.00 -30.67 -0.64
CA GLN A 368 -30.73 -29.47 -1.02
C GLN A 368 -31.77 -29.91 -2.05
N ARG A 369 -33.03 -30.00 -1.61
CA ARG A 369 -34.15 -30.19 -2.50
C ARG A 369 -34.18 -28.95 -3.38
N ILE A 370 -33.71 -29.09 -4.61
CA ILE A 370 -33.98 -28.09 -5.65
C ILE A 370 -35.47 -28.21 -5.89
N GLU A 371 -36.25 -27.46 -5.11
CA GLU A 371 -37.64 -27.17 -5.45
C GLU A 371 -37.58 -26.31 -6.69
N SER A 372 -37.65 -26.99 -7.83
CA SER A 372 -37.97 -26.39 -9.11
C SER A 372 -39.25 -25.59 -8.91
N LEU A 373 -39.14 -24.27 -8.80
CA LEU A 373 -40.26 -23.33 -8.79
C LEU A 373 -40.81 -23.20 -10.21
N ALA A 374 -41.23 -24.35 -10.75
CA ALA A 374 -41.88 -24.53 -12.04
C ALA A 374 -43.23 -25.23 -11.82
N GLU A 375 -44.00 -24.74 -10.86
CA GLU A 375 -45.46 -24.89 -10.81
C GLU A 375 -46.04 -23.77 -9.93
N ALA A 376 -47.01 -23.04 -10.47
CA ALA A 376 -47.55 -21.83 -9.84
C ALA A 376 -48.49 -22.21 -8.67
N SER A 377 -47.94 -22.33 -7.45
CA SER A 377 -48.75 -22.54 -6.26
C SER A 377 -49.67 -21.33 -6.00
N SER A 378 -50.98 -21.57 -6.03
CA SER A 378 -52.03 -20.56 -5.85
C SER A 378 -52.38 -20.28 -4.37
N ALA A 379 -51.52 -20.70 -3.44
CA ALA A 379 -51.75 -20.51 -2.01
C ALA A 379 -51.37 -19.08 -1.54
N PRO A 380 -52.18 -18.41 -0.69
CA PRO A 380 -51.83 -17.12 -0.12
C PRO A 380 -50.64 -17.25 0.85
N LYS A 381 -49.74 -16.26 0.83
CA LYS A 381 -48.54 -16.22 1.68
C LYS A 381 -48.88 -15.93 3.14
N GLU A 382 -49.22 -16.96 3.91
CA GLU A 382 -49.26 -16.84 5.37
C GLU A 382 -47.86 -16.86 5.99
N SER A 383 -47.70 -16.10 7.07
CA SER A 383 -46.40 -15.81 7.68
C SER A 383 -45.88 -16.97 8.51
N THR A 384 -44.57 -17.24 8.43
CA THR A 384 -43.85 -18.26 9.21
C THR A 384 -43.76 -17.90 10.70
N ARG A 385 -44.90 -17.90 11.41
CA ARG A 385 -44.95 -17.81 12.87
C ARG A 385 -45.05 -19.21 13.46
N ARG A 386 -44.21 -19.48 14.46
CA ARG A 386 -44.25 -20.71 15.25
C ARG A 386 -45.57 -20.81 16.01
N GLU A 387 -46.13 -22.01 16.13
CA GLU A 387 -47.26 -22.26 17.01
C GLU A 387 -46.86 -22.02 18.49
N PRO A 388 -47.64 -21.21 19.24
CA PRO A 388 -47.39 -20.98 20.66
C PRO A 388 -47.61 -22.24 21.51
N SER A 389 -46.85 -22.36 22.60
CA SER A 389 -47.00 -23.47 23.55
C SER A 389 -48.33 -23.36 24.32
N ALA A 390 -48.85 -24.49 24.82
CA ALA A 390 -50.14 -24.56 25.51
C ALA A 390 -50.25 -23.62 26.74
N PHE A 391 -49.12 -23.25 27.34
CA PHE A 391 -49.02 -22.30 28.46
C PHE A 391 -49.13 -20.82 28.06
N GLU A 392 -49.03 -20.48 26.78
CA GLU A 392 -49.08 -19.10 26.27
C GLU A 392 -50.51 -18.62 25.93
N LYS A 393 -51.54 -19.41 26.30
CA LYS A 393 -52.96 -19.06 26.11
C LYS A 393 -53.44 -17.98 27.09
N VAL A 394 -52.96 -16.75 26.92
CA VAL A 394 -53.56 -15.57 27.56
C VAL A 394 -54.95 -15.33 26.96
N GLN A 395 -55.93 -15.14 27.84
CA GLN A 395 -57.35 -14.99 27.50
C GLN A 395 -57.56 -13.79 26.56
N LYS A 396 -58.13 -14.02 25.37
CA LYS A 396 -58.40 -12.96 24.37
C LYS A 396 -59.55 -12.05 24.82
N VAL A 397 -59.25 -11.00 25.57
CA VAL A 397 -60.17 -9.88 25.77
C VAL A 397 -60.20 -9.04 24.48
N ALA A 398 -61.39 -8.90 23.87
CA ALA A 398 -61.58 -8.09 22.69
C ALA A 398 -61.34 -6.60 23.01
N ARG A 399 -60.23 -6.04 22.53
CA ARG A 399 -59.97 -4.60 22.64
C ARG A 399 -60.79 -3.83 21.60
N ALA A 400 -61.51 -2.81 22.05
CA ALA A 400 -62.23 -1.88 21.17
C ALA A 400 -61.26 -1.20 20.17
N PRO A 401 -61.72 -0.84 18.96
CA PRO A 401 -60.88 -0.24 17.93
C PRO A 401 -60.30 1.10 18.40
N SER A 402 -59.00 1.33 18.13
CA SER A 402 -58.31 2.55 18.56
C SER A 402 -58.87 3.79 17.87
N LYS A 403 -59.25 4.81 18.66
CA LYS A 403 -59.62 6.14 18.19
C LYS A 403 -58.38 7.00 17.93
N CYS A 404 -58.31 7.63 16.78
CA CYS A 404 -57.26 8.58 16.44
C CYS A 404 -57.40 9.84 17.30
N THR A 405 -56.38 10.18 18.09
CA THR A 405 -56.40 11.34 18.99
C THR A 405 -56.28 12.70 18.29
N LYS A 406 -56.18 12.75 16.95
CA LYS A 406 -56.07 14.00 16.17
C LYS A 406 -57.30 14.31 15.31
N CYS A 407 -57.86 13.33 14.60
CA CYS A 407 -59.11 13.51 13.84
C CYS A 407 -60.36 12.87 14.48
N GLY A 408 -60.20 12.05 15.53
CA GLY A 408 -61.32 11.42 16.24
C GLY A 408 -61.90 10.16 15.59
N GLU A 409 -61.43 9.74 14.42
CA GLU A 409 -61.93 8.54 13.73
C GLU A 409 -61.41 7.23 14.34
N LEU A 410 -62.18 6.15 14.23
CA LEU A 410 -61.81 4.81 14.70
C LEU A 410 -61.01 4.04 13.65
N GLY A 411 -60.12 3.15 14.10
CA GLY A 411 -59.40 2.21 13.24
C GLY A 411 -57.99 2.65 12.79
N HIS A 412 -57.53 3.83 13.23
CA HIS A 412 -56.14 4.26 12.99
C HIS A 412 -55.60 5.16 14.11
N THR A 413 -54.29 5.43 14.11
CA THR A 413 -53.61 6.27 15.11
C THR A 413 -53.12 7.59 14.51
N ARG A 414 -52.79 8.58 15.35
CA ARG A 414 -52.33 9.93 14.95
C ARG A 414 -51.12 9.95 14.00
N THR A 415 -50.33 8.88 13.96
CA THR A 415 -49.16 8.72 13.09
C THR A 415 -49.42 7.88 11.84
N SER A 416 -50.64 7.37 11.63
CA SER A 416 -51.00 6.59 10.45
C SER A 416 -51.04 7.44 9.17
N ARG A 417 -50.72 6.85 8.02
CA ARG A 417 -50.87 7.50 6.69
C ARG A 417 -52.33 7.80 6.33
N THR A 418 -53.29 7.11 6.96
CA THR A 418 -54.74 7.35 6.78
C THR A 418 -55.29 8.53 7.58
N CYS A 419 -54.53 9.16 8.49
CA CYS A 419 -55.01 10.34 9.21
C CYS A 419 -54.88 11.61 8.34
N PRO A 420 -55.98 12.29 7.95
CA PRO A 420 -55.90 13.47 7.09
C PRO A 420 -55.20 14.67 7.75
N LEU A 421 -55.22 14.74 9.09
CA LEU A 421 -54.64 15.84 9.88
C LEU A 421 -53.19 15.57 10.31
N ARG A 422 -52.56 14.49 9.83
CA ARG A 422 -51.23 14.04 10.27
C ARG A 422 -50.16 15.15 10.21
N PHE A 423 -50.14 15.95 9.14
CA PHE A 423 -49.10 16.95 8.87
C PHE A 423 -49.56 18.41 9.04
N GLU A 424 -50.72 18.64 9.64
CA GLU A 424 -51.34 19.98 9.72
C GLU A 424 -50.49 21.01 10.50
N GLU A 425 -49.67 20.56 11.46
CA GLU A 425 -48.72 21.39 12.20
C GLU A 425 -47.57 21.92 11.30
N LEU A 426 -47.19 21.19 10.25
CA LEU A 426 -46.17 21.61 9.27
C LEU A 426 -46.72 22.62 8.23
N ARG A 427 -48.05 22.78 8.15
CA ARG A 427 -48.68 23.79 7.27
C ARG A 427 -48.88 25.14 7.94
N ARG A 428 -48.74 25.24 9.27
CA ARG A 428 -48.86 26.51 10.01
C ARG A 428 -47.55 27.28 10.15
N SER A 429 -46.42 26.69 9.75
CA SER A 429 -45.08 27.28 9.88
C SER A 429 -44.52 27.95 8.61
N ALA A 430 -45.34 28.10 7.55
CA ALA A 430 -44.96 28.80 6.32
C ALA A 430 -45.70 30.14 6.20
N GLY A 431 -45.06 31.22 6.69
CA GLY A 431 -45.48 32.61 6.46
C GLY A 431 -45.04 33.15 5.08
N PRO A 432 -45.58 34.30 4.62
CA PRO A 432 -45.63 34.62 3.19
C PRO A 432 -44.57 35.62 2.68
N THR A 433 -44.23 35.52 1.39
CA THR A 433 -43.68 36.60 0.53
C THR A 433 -43.84 36.17 -0.96
N PRO A 434 -43.77 37.04 -1.98
CA PRO A 434 -44.96 37.30 -2.79
C PRO A 434 -44.87 37.01 -4.30
N THR A 435 -46.02 37.19 -4.94
CA THR A 435 -46.47 36.98 -6.33
C THR A 435 -45.69 37.70 -7.44
N LEU A 436 -45.58 37.06 -8.62
CA LEU A 436 -46.08 37.51 -9.97
C LEU A 436 -45.49 36.55 -11.04
N MET A 437 -46.27 35.68 -11.70
CA MET A 437 -47.16 35.90 -12.87
C MET A 437 -46.39 35.94 -14.22
N LEU A 438 -46.87 35.37 -15.35
CA LEU A 438 -48.24 34.98 -15.75
C LEU A 438 -48.29 33.70 -16.64
N GLN A 439 -49.51 33.31 -17.03
CA GLN A 439 -49.97 32.10 -17.76
C GLN A 439 -49.96 32.33 -19.32
N PRO A 440 -50.66 31.59 -20.26
CA PRO A 440 -51.66 30.50 -20.07
C PRO A 440 -51.86 29.36 -21.13
N THR A 441 -52.60 28.32 -20.68
CA THR A 441 -53.57 27.43 -21.43
C THR A 441 -53.05 26.54 -22.57
N VAL A 442 -53.71 25.46 -23.03
CA VAL A 442 -55.13 24.98 -23.01
C VAL A 442 -55.12 23.44 -22.78
N VAL A 443 -55.70 22.83 -21.73
CA VAL A 443 -57.10 22.35 -21.51
C VAL A 443 -57.62 21.22 -22.46
N ALA A 444 -58.08 20.12 -21.81
CA ALA A 444 -59.05 19.08 -22.24
C ALA A 444 -58.54 17.88 -23.10
N THR A 445 -59.05 16.63 -22.98
CA THR A 445 -60.05 15.98 -22.09
C THR A 445 -59.88 14.45 -22.08
N THR A 446 -60.36 13.78 -21.01
CA THR A 446 -60.88 12.38 -20.91
C THR A 446 -60.36 11.24 -21.83
N GLY A 447 -60.03 10.07 -21.26
CA GLY A 447 -60.07 8.81 -22.03
C GLY A 447 -59.31 7.61 -21.46
N THR A 448 -59.98 6.84 -20.60
CA THR A 448 -59.94 5.38 -20.36
C THR A 448 -58.71 4.53 -20.76
N ALA A 449 -58.34 3.60 -19.87
CA ALA A 449 -57.31 2.58 -20.08
C ALA A 449 -57.63 1.56 -21.19
N GLN A 450 -56.58 0.94 -21.77
CA GLN A 450 -56.41 -0.53 -21.71
C GLN A 450 -55.01 -1.02 -22.13
N ARG A 451 -54.80 -2.34 -21.99
CA ARG A 451 -53.50 -3.05 -22.02
C ARG A 451 -53.13 -3.60 -23.41
N THR A 452 -51.84 -3.48 -23.73
CA THR A 452 -50.95 -4.47 -24.39
C THR A 452 -51.51 -5.55 -25.35
N SER A 453 -51.01 -5.53 -26.59
CA SER A 453 -50.72 -6.72 -27.43
C SER A 453 -49.71 -6.26 -28.51
N SER A 454 -48.45 -6.70 -28.50
CA SER A 454 -47.91 -7.96 -29.05
C SER A 454 -47.37 -7.82 -30.48
N ASN A 455 -46.22 -8.46 -30.72
CA ASN A 455 -45.70 -8.96 -32.01
C ASN A 455 -45.10 -7.97 -33.04
N ASP A 456 -43.78 -8.07 -33.15
CA ASP A 456 -43.04 -8.50 -34.35
C ASP A 456 -42.72 -7.58 -35.55
N LEU A 457 -41.47 -7.81 -36.00
CA LEU A 457 -40.92 -7.77 -37.36
C LEU A 457 -40.51 -6.44 -38.03
N ARG A 458 -39.39 -6.58 -38.77
CA ARG A 458 -38.93 -5.78 -39.93
C ARG A 458 -38.42 -4.35 -39.70
N GLU A 459 -37.48 -3.82 -40.50
CA GLU A 459 -36.43 -4.42 -41.36
C GLU A 459 -35.39 -3.32 -41.68
N ASN A 460 -34.21 -3.72 -42.19
CA ASN A 460 -33.31 -3.02 -43.14
C ASN A 460 -33.36 -1.49 -43.34
N TYR A 461 -32.18 -0.85 -43.38
CA TYR A 461 -31.63 -0.04 -44.50
C TYR A 461 -30.22 0.45 -44.06
N LEU A 462 -29.18 0.61 -44.89
CA LEU A 462 -28.65 -0.19 -46.01
C LEU A 462 -27.20 0.35 -46.26
N ALA A 463 -26.28 -0.47 -46.79
CA ALA A 463 -24.91 -0.04 -47.10
C ALA A 463 -24.81 0.64 -48.48
N ILE A 464 -23.68 1.34 -48.72
CA ILE A 464 -23.17 1.59 -50.07
C ILE A 464 -21.68 1.21 -50.11
N ALA A 465 -21.31 0.44 -51.14
CA ALA A 465 -19.99 -0.12 -51.42
C ALA A 465 -19.06 0.95 -52.06
N GLU A 466 -17.73 0.93 -51.87
CA GLU A 466 -16.74 0.02 -52.48
C GLU A 466 -16.58 0.17 -54.00
N THR A 467 -15.34 0.40 -54.47
CA THR A 467 -14.85 -0.07 -55.78
C THR A 467 -13.32 -0.20 -55.72
N ALA A 468 -12.80 -1.30 -56.27
CA ALA A 468 -11.38 -1.61 -56.36
C ALA A 468 -10.89 -1.54 -57.81
N SER A 469 -9.57 -1.54 -58.03
CA SER A 469 -8.93 -2.42 -59.03
C SER A 469 -7.39 -2.44 -58.91
N THR A 470 -6.84 -3.60 -59.22
CA THR A 470 -5.42 -4.02 -59.23
C THR A 470 -4.72 -3.73 -60.56
N VAL A 471 -3.36 -3.67 -60.59
CA VAL A 471 -2.50 -4.45 -61.54
C VAL A 471 -1.07 -4.66 -60.96
N ASN A 472 -0.60 -5.89 -61.16
CA ASN A 472 0.69 -6.59 -60.96
C ASN A 472 2.10 -5.95 -61.15
N SER A 473 3.02 -6.46 -60.32
CA SER A 473 4.32 -7.14 -60.63
C SER A 473 5.68 -6.45 -60.85
N SER A 474 6.64 -6.92 -60.01
CA SER A 474 8.04 -7.32 -60.27
C SER A 474 9.10 -6.33 -60.81
N HIS A 475 10.15 -6.10 -60.01
CA HIS A 475 11.53 -6.54 -60.32
C HIS A 475 12.51 -6.37 -59.13
N SER A 476 13.48 -7.28 -59.03
CA SER A 476 14.80 -7.07 -58.39
C SER A 476 15.87 -7.12 -59.51
N PRO A 477 17.09 -6.57 -59.34
CA PRO A 477 18.15 -7.32 -58.66
C PRO A 477 19.27 -6.51 -57.92
N SER A 478 20.13 -7.32 -57.31
CA SER A 478 21.48 -7.18 -56.70
C SER A 478 22.51 -6.14 -57.19
N GLY A 479 23.50 -5.87 -56.32
CA GLY A 479 24.83 -5.27 -56.60
C GLY A 479 25.34 -4.46 -55.40
N GLU A 480 26.38 -4.88 -54.64
CA GLU A 480 27.82 -4.52 -54.85
C GLU A 480 28.10 -3.01 -54.62
N GLN A 481 29.09 -2.53 -53.85
CA GLN A 481 30.38 -3.05 -53.38
C GLN A 481 30.89 -2.27 -52.11
N SER A 482 31.86 -2.80 -51.37
CA SER A 482 32.80 -2.05 -50.48
C SER A 482 34.07 -1.65 -51.29
N PRO A 483 35.15 -0.96 -50.82
CA PRO A 483 35.59 -0.76 -49.42
C PRO A 483 36.41 0.55 -49.09
N LEU A 484 36.98 0.59 -47.88
CA LEU A 484 38.31 1.09 -47.43
C LEU A 484 38.98 2.36 -48.00
N GLU A 485 39.40 3.23 -47.07
CA GLU A 485 40.73 3.91 -46.89
C GLU A 485 40.51 4.91 -45.72
N GLU A 486 41.17 4.93 -44.55
CA GLU A 486 42.52 4.59 -44.05
C GLU A 486 43.64 5.60 -44.38
N CYS A 487 44.51 5.84 -43.37
CA CYS A 487 45.56 6.86 -43.26
C CYS A 487 45.10 8.33 -43.07
N GLY A 488 45.80 9.17 -42.29
CA GLY A 488 47.08 8.96 -41.61
C GLY A 488 47.31 9.88 -40.41
N ASP A 489 48.39 9.57 -39.67
CA ASP A 489 48.70 10.02 -38.31
C ASP A 489 49.73 11.18 -38.25
N MET A 490 49.94 11.73 -37.04
CA MET A 490 51.17 12.31 -36.48
C MET A 490 51.38 13.84 -36.31
N ASN A 491 51.58 14.17 -35.02
CA ASN A 491 52.54 15.13 -34.41
C ASN A 491 52.33 16.66 -34.49
N ARG A 492 52.92 17.51 -33.63
CA ARG A 492 53.24 17.49 -32.16
C ARG A 492 53.89 18.83 -31.73
N GLY A 493 53.10 19.85 -31.33
CA GLY A 493 53.53 21.07 -30.59
C GLY A 493 54.65 21.95 -31.19
N PRO A 494 55.19 22.98 -30.47
CA PRO A 494 54.75 23.56 -29.19
C PRO A 494 54.65 25.14 -29.15
N SER A 495 54.25 25.64 -27.98
CA SER A 495 54.12 27.00 -27.39
C SER A 495 54.91 28.23 -27.90
N SER A 496 54.28 29.43 -27.78
CA SER A 496 54.95 30.72 -27.41
C SER A 496 53.95 31.81 -26.95
N GLU A 497 54.45 32.85 -26.25
CA GLU A 497 53.75 33.95 -25.56
C GLU A 497 54.45 35.31 -25.87
N ALA A 498 53.92 36.53 -25.73
CA ALA A 498 52.66 37.12 -25.22
C ALA A 498 52.36 38.38 -26.11
N PRO A 499 51.91 39.60 -25.67
CA PRO A 499 51.15 40.11 -24.51
C PRO A 499 49.87 40.93 -24.94
N PRO A 500 49.11 41.61 -24.05
CA PRO A 500 47.82 42.25 -24.40
C PRO A 500 47.88 43.78 -24.65
N ASP A 501 46.94 44.30 -25.46
CA ASP A 501 46.72 45.74 -25.73
C ASP A 501 45.60 46.34 -24.83
N PRO A 502 45.84 47.40 -24.04
CA PRO A 502 44.90 47.92 -23.07
C PRO A 502 44.27 49.28 -23.45
N GLN A 503 43.18 49.31 -24.25
CA GLN A 503 42.26 50.47 -24.26
C GLN A 503 40.87 50.22 -24.90
N ALA A 504 39.89 49.85 -24.07
CA ALA A 504 38.46 50.03 -24.36
C ALA A 504 37.65 50.21 -23.06
N ARG A 505 38.11 51.11 -22.18
CA ARG A 505 37.32 51.57 -21.04
C ARG A 505 36.27 52.58 -21.51
N GLU A 506 35.17 52.67 -20.78
CA GLU A 506 34.12 53.70 -20.89
C GLU A 506 33.20 53.64 -22.12
N ARG A 507 32.10 52.89 -21.99
CA ARG A 507 30.73 53.42 -22.13
C ARG A 507 29.69 52.52 -21.47
N LYS A 508 28.65 53.16 -20.91
CA LYS A 508 27.42 52.58 -20.32
C LYS A 508 27.56 51.84 -18.98
N ALA A 509 27.70 52.63 -17.92
CA ALA A 509 27.07 52.30 -16.64
C ALA A 509 25.55 52.57 -16.76
N SER A 510 24.74 51.51 -16.97
CA SER A 510 23.28 51.52 -16.80
C SER A 510 22.75 50.08 -16.92
N GLY A 511 22.53 49.40 -15.80
CA GLY A 511 22.12 47.99 -15.80
C GLY A 511 22.41 47.26 -14.49
N VAL A 512 21.94 47.81 -13.36
CA VAL A 512 21.86 47.03 -12.12
C VAL A 512 20.57 46.22 -12.19
N ASP A 513 20.62 45.06 -12.84
CA ASP A 513 19.53 44.09 -12.74
C ASP A 513 19.52 43.51 -11.32
N THR A 514 18.69 44.10 -10.47
CA THR A 514 18.30 43.52 -9.19
C THR A 514 17.47 42.27 -9.47
N TRP A 515 18.13 41.13 -9.63
CA TRP A 515 17.49 39.83 -9.44
C TRP A 515 16.96 39.77 -8.01
N ALA A 516 15.67 40.04 -7.85
CA ALA A 516 14.95 39.73 -6.62
C ALA A 516 15.04 38.21 -6.40
N ALA A 517 15.87 37.80 -5.44
CA ALA A 517 16.08 36.41 -5.13
C ALA A 517 14.75 35.77 -4.73
N GLN A 518 14.24 34.85 -5.55
CA GLN A 518 13.03 34.10 -5.23
C GLN A 518 13.23 33.34 -3.92
N ALA A 519 12.22 33.36 -3.05
CA ALA A 519 12.28 32.66 -1.78
C ALA A 519 12.53 31.16 -2.02
N PRO A 520 13.48 30.54 -1.32
CA PRO A 520 13.83 29.14 -1.55
C PRO A 520 12.63 28.21 -1.26
N ARG A 521 12.46 27.15 -2.06
CA ARG A 521 11.38 26.15 -1.88
C ARG A 521 11.39 25.59 -0.45
N TYR A 522 10.21 25.25 0.08
CA TYR A 522 10.05 24.74 1.45
C TYR A 522 10.96 23.53 1.76
N ASP A 523 11.14 22.63 0.80
CA ASP A 523 11.96 21.41 0.87
C ASP A 523 13.45 21.61 0.57
N SER A 524 13.87 22.81 0.19
CA SER A 524 15.29 23.08 -0.09
C SER A 524 16.14 23.00 1.20
N PRO A 525 17.38 22.46 1.14
CA PRO A 525 18.26 22.37 2.29
C PRO A 525 18.48 23.71 3.01
N GLN A 526 18.57 24.81 2.27
CA GLN A 526 18.72 26.16 2.81
C GLN A 526 17.47 26.62 3.59
N ALA A 527 16.25 26.41 3.06
CA ALA A 527 15.01 26.76 3.77
C ALA A 527 14.79 25.87 5.00
N ILE A 528 15.12 24.58 4.91
CA ILE A 528 15.08 23.65 6.04
C ILE A 528 15.99 24.14 7.18
N TYR A 529 17.24 24.50 6.85
CA TYR A 529 18.18 25.00 7.85
C TYR A 529 17.79 26.36 8.44
N GLN A 530 17.22 27.26 7.63
CA GLN A 530 16.67 28.53 8.12
C GLN A 530 15.56 28.33 9.16
N ARG A 531 14.60 27.42 8.90
CA ARG A 531 13.55 27.06 9.88
C ARG A 531 14.13 26.42 11.14
N TYR A 532 15.14 25.56 11.01
CA TYR A 532 15.86 24.97 12.14
C TYR A 532 16.51 26.05 13.02
N ILE A 533 17.21 27.02 12.41
CA ILE A 533 17.78 28.16 13.13
C ILE A 533 16.70 29.01 13.80
N ALA A 534 15.60 29.32 13.12
CA ALA A 534 14.50 30.12 13.68
C ALA A 534 13.89 29.45 14.92
N ALA A 535 13.57 28.15 14.84
CA ALA A 535 13.05 27.38 15.96
C ALA A 535 14.06 27.26 17.12
N ARG A 536 15.35 27.05 16.81
CA ARG A 536 16.44 27.02 17.80
C ARG A 536 16.60 28.37 18.51
N ASN A 537 16.56 29.46 17.77
CA ASN A 537 16.72 30.81 18.31
C ASN A 537 15.49 31.25 19.13
N ALA A 538 14.28 30.86 18.73
CA ALA A 538 13.07 31.03 19.54
C ALA A 538 13.15 30.25 20.86
N TRP A 539 13.65 29.01 20.83
CA TRP A 539 13.92 28.22 22.03
C TRP A 539 15.00 28.86 22.91
N TYR A 540 16.07 29.41 22.33
CA TYR A 540 17.07 30.20 23.06
C TYR A 540 16.48 31.45 23.71
N ALA A 541 15.53 32.14 23.06
CA ALA A 541 14.87 33.31 23.61
C ALA A 541 13.97 32.95 24.81
N SER A 542 13.33 31.77 24.81
CA SER A 542 12.49 31.32 25.93
C SER A 542 13.26 30.73 27.12
N GLN A 543 14.58 30.54 27.04
CA GLN A 543 15.37 30.03 28.17
C GLN A 543 15.66 31.12 29.22
N PRO A 544 15.56 30.81 30.53
CA PRO A 544 15.87 31.73 31.63
C PRO A 544 17.25 32.40 31.51
N VAL A 545 17.37 33.63 32.02
CA VAL A 545 18.64 34.37 32.07
C VAL A 545 19.69 33.56 32.85
N GLY A 546 20.89 33.41 32.28
CA GLY A 546 21.96 32.56 32.81
C GLY A 546 21.95 31.11 32.33
N SER A 547 20.91 30.66 31.61
CA SER A 547 20.90 29.33 30.99
C SER A 547 21.97 29.21 29.91
N VAL A 548 22.70 28.09 29.89
CA VAL A 548 23.63 27.74 28.80
C VAL A 548 22.81 27.42 27.55
N LYS A 549 23.15 28.06 26.41
CA LYS A 549 22.39 28.00 25.14
C LYS A 549 23.25 27.37 24.05
N THR A 550 23.28 26.03 23.98
CA THR A 550 23.98 25.28 22.93
C THR A 550 23.04 24.50 22.03
N ASN A 551 23.48 24.19 20.81
CA ASN A 551 22.71 23.36 19.89
C ASN A 551 22.47 21.95 20.46
N GLN A 552 23.42 21.41 21.24
CA GLN A 552 23.27 20.12 21.89
C GLN A 552 22.12 20.10 22.92
N GLN A 553 21.90 21.21 23.64
CA GLN A 553 20.79 21.35 24.59
C GLN A 553 19.46 21.55 23.87
N TYR A 554 19.42 22.36 22.80
CA TYR A 554 18.24 22.49 21.95
C TYR A 554 17.79 21.13 21.40
N ARG A 555 18.73 20.36 20.82
CA ARG A 555 18.43 19.02 20.28
C ARG A 555 17.92 18.05 21.34
N ARG A 556 18.48 18.06 22.56
CA ARG A 556 17.93 17.31 23.70
C ARG A 556 16.51 17.73 24.07
N ALA A 557 16.24 19.04 24.13
CA ALA A 557 14.92 19.57 24.48
C ALA A 557 13.84 19.24 23.42
N MET A 558 14.23 19.18 22.15
CA MET A 558 13.34 18.82 21.03
C MET A 558 13.28 17.31 20.72
N GLY A 559 13.99 16.47 21.47
CA GLY A 559 14.04 15.02 21.23
C GLY A 559 14.78 14.60 19.95
N LEU A 560 15.64 15.47 19.40
CA LEU A 560 16.39 15.24 18.15
C LEU A 560 17.71 14.48 18.40
N PRO A 561 18.16 13.62 17.46
CA PRO A 561 19.44 12.91 17.59
C PRO A 561 20.62 13.86 17.77
N LEU A 562 21.51 13.59 18.73
CA LEU A 562 22.65 14.49 19.02
C LEU A 562 23.71 14.52 17.92
N ARG A 563 23.84 13.42 17.18
CA ARG A 563 24.65 13.23 15.98
C ARG A 563 23.99 12.15 15.13
N TYR A 564 24.30 12.14 13.85
CA TYR A 564 24.07 11.01 12.95
C TYR A 564 25.39 10.25 12.71
N ASP A 565 25.28 9.04 12.17
CA ASP A 565 26.41 8.21 11.77
C ASP A 565 27.00 8.68 10.43
N LYS A 566 28.11 8.07 10.00
CA LYS A 566 28.79 8.47 8.76
C LYS A 566 27.92 8.19 7.52
N VAL A 567 27.19 7.07 7.47
CA VAL A 567 26.38 6.68 6.30
C VAL A 567 25.21 7.64 6.12
N SER A 568 24.56 8.08 7.20
CA SER A 568 23.53 9.14 7.12
C SER A 568 24.07 10.47 6.57
N TYR A 569 25.30 10.85 6.93
CA TYR A 569 25.94 12.06 6.40
C TYR A 569 26.38 11.90 4.95
N ASP A 570 26.94 10.76 4.58
CA ASP A 570 27.32 10.45 3.20
C ASP A 570 26.05 10.37 2.30
N TRP A 571 24.93 9.86 2.84
CA TRP A 571 23.62 9.81 2.16
C TRP A 571 23.01 11.19 1.89
N CYS A 572 23.06 12.14 2.83
CA CYS A 572 22.50 13.48 2.57
C CYS A 572 23.39 14.33 1.66
N LEU A 573 24.69 14.03 1.57
CA LEU A 573 25.60 14.64 0.58
C LEU A 573 25.46 14.07 -0.83
N ASP A 574 24.69 13.00 -1.03
CA ASP A 574 24.40 12.48 -2.37
C ASP A 574 23.85 13.60 -3.27
N TYR A 575 24.23 13.50 -4.56
CA TYR A 575 23.92 14.51 -5.56
C TYR A 575 22.40 14.80 -5.68
N LYS A 576 21.53 13.85 -5.27
CA LYS A 576 20.07 13.99 -5.32
C LYS A 576 19.41 14.51 -4.02
N GLN A 577 20.14 14.68 -2.91
CA GLN A 577 19.55 15.08 -1.61
C GLN A 577 19.90 16.53 -1.22
N MET A 578 21.14 16.80 -0.76
CA MET A 578 21.63 18.17 -0.54
C MET A 578 22.68 18.60 -1.57
N GLY A 579 23.20 17.68 -2.38
CA GLY A 579 24.32 17.90 -3.28
C GLY A 579 25.67 18.02 -2.56
N GLY A 580 26.75 17.69 -3.24
CA GLY A 580 28.09 17.62 -2.62
C GLY A 580 28.64 18.92 -2.04
N ARG A 581 28.11 20.09 -2.45
CA ARG A 581 28.48 21.41 -1.91
C ARG A 581 27.27 22.35 -1.82
N CYS A 582 27.26 23.17 -0.78
CA CYS A 582 26.33 24.28 -0.60
C CYS A 582 26.72 25.44 -1.53
N VAL A 583 25.87 25.72 -2.54
CA VAL A 583 26.03 26.87 -3.42
C VAL A 583 25.25 28.06 -2.84
N SER A 584 25.91 29.22 -2.77
CA SER A 584 25.34 30.48 -2.30
C SER A 584 25.74 31.64 -3.20
N SER A 585 25.08 32.80 -3.05
CA SER A 585 25.47 34.05 -3.73
C SER A 585 26.88 34.56 -3.38
N ARG A 586 27.55 33.95 -2.39
CA ARG A 586 28.94 34.24 -1.99
C ARG A 586 29.94 33.16 -2.43
N GLY A 587 29.51 32.19 -3.24
CA GLY A 587 30.32 31.07 -3.71
C GLY A 587 29.86 29.71 -3.18
N ALA A 588 30.57 28.65 -3.59
CA ALA A 588 30.33 27.28 -3.18
C ALA A 588 31.24 26.88 -2.00
N ARG A 589 30.67 26.22 -0.99
CA ARG A 589 31.39 25.68 0.17
C ARG A 589 30.86 24.29 0.54
N ASP A 590 31.60 23.56 1.35
CA ASP A 590 31.10 22.30 1.90
C ASP A 590 29.96 22.56 2.92
N TRP A 591 29.07 21.57 3.06
CA TRP A 591 27.99 21.61 4.04
C TRP A 591 28.53 21.46 5.46
N THR A 592 27.99 22.23 6.41
CA THR A 592 28.31 22.03 7.82
C THR A 592 27.54 20.84 8.37
N LYS A 593 28.10 20.15 9.38
CA LYS A 593 27.40 19.06 10.06
C LYS A 593 26.07 19.50 10.67
N GLU A 594 25.91 20.77 11.06
CA GLU A 594 24.63 21.27 11.57
C GLU A 594 23.56 21.38 10.48
N GLU A 595 23.90 21.87 9.29
CA GLU A 595 23.00 21.89 8.13
C GLU A 595 22.57 20.48 7.73
N MET A 596 23.53 19.55 7.68
CA MET A 596 23.28 18.14 7.37
C MET A 596 22.37 17.48 8.40
N MET A 597 22.57 17.74 9.69
CA MET A 597 21.68 17.26 10.75
C MET A 597 20.27 17.85 10.65
N ALA A 598 20.13 19.16 10.36
CA ALA A 598 18.83 19.80 10.19
C ALA A 598 18.04 19.20 9.01
N TYR A 599 18.72 18.87 7.90
CA TYR A 599 18.12 18.17 6.77
C TYR A 599 17.68 16.74 7.12
N LEU A 600 18.54 15.97 7.80
CA LEU A 600 18.24 14.61 8.25
C LEU A 600 17.08 14.57 9.27
N ASP A 601 17.02 15.54 10.18
CA ASP A 601 15.89 15.71 11.11
C ASP A 601 14.58 15.96 10.35
N TRP A 602 14.60 16.85 9.35
CA TRP A 602 13.43 17.19 8.54
C TRP A 602 12.97 16.01 7.68
N SER A 603 13.88 15.31 7.00
CA SER A 603 13.53 14.11 6.20
C SER A 603 12.88 13.06 7.09
N LYS A 604 13.49 12.77 8.25
CA LYS A 604 12.95 11.79 9.20
C LYS A 604 11.58 12.20 9.75
N ALA A 605 11.38 13.49 10.02
CA ALA A 605 10.09 14.02 10.46
C ALA A 605 9.01 14.00 9.35
N GLN A 606 9.37 14.05 8.07
CA GLN A 606 8.44 13.81 6.97
C GLN A 606 8.10 12.32 6.85
N ASP A 607 9.10 11.44 6.93
CA ASP A 607 8.92 9.99 6.87
C ASP A 607 8.02 9.49 8.02
N ASP A 608 8.30 9.89 9.27
CA ASP A 608 7.48 9.58 10.46
C ASP A 608 6.01 10.07 10.28
N ARG A 609 5.77 11.20 9.59
CA ARG A 609 4.42 11.75 9.33
C ARG A 609 3.68 11.01 8.24
N ILE A 610 4.36 10.64 7.16
CA ILE A 610 3.79 9.84 6.07
C ILE A 610 3.42 8.44 6.59
N GLU A 611 4.26 7.82 7.43
CA GLU A 611 3.94 6.57 8.13
C GLU A 611 2.66 6.72 8.96
N ALA A 612 2.55 7.75 9.81
CA ALA A 612 1.37 7.98 10.64
C ALA A 612 0.08 8.17 9.83
N GLN A 613 0.12 8.94 8.75
CA GLN A 613 -1.04 9.19 7.88
C GLN A 613 -1.48 7.93 7.13
N VAL A 614 -0.54 7.11 6.65
CA VAL A 614 -0.83 5.81 6.03
C VAL A 614 -1.41 4.83 7.07
N LEU A 615 -0.91 4.84 8.31
CA LEU A 615 -1.39 3.98 9.39
C LEU A 615 -2.87 4.25 9.73
N GLU A 616 -3.25 5.53 9.78
CA GLU A 616 -4.64 5.98 10.04
C GLU A 616 -5.59 5.57 8.90
N GLU A 617 -5.16 5.67 7.64
CA GLU A 617 -5.95 5.24 6.49
C GLU A 617 -6.07 3.70 6.37
N VAL A 618 -5.02 2.94 6.70
CA VAL A 618 -5.03 1.46 6.69
C VAL A 618 -5.88 0.87 7.81
N GLY A 619 -5.91 1.52 8.99
CA GLY A 619 -6.75 1.11 10.11
C GLY A 619 -8.26 1.23 9.87
N SER A 620 -8.68 1.99 8.86
CA SER A 620 -10.08 2.38 8.67
C SER A 620 -10.91 1.46 7.76
N ASP A 621 -10.35 0.90 6.69
CA ASP A 621 -11.02 -0.13 5.84
C ASP A 621 -10.03 -0.87 4.90
N PRO A 622 -9.53 -2.07 5.26
CA PRO A 622 -8.56 -2.81 4.46
C PRO A 622 -9.04 -3.23 3.06
N MET A 623 -10.36 -3.39 2.86
CA MET A 623 -10.92 -3.84 1.57
C MET A 623 -11.02 -2.71 0.54
N ARG A 624 -10.99 -1.45 1.00
CA ARG A 624 -11.26 -0.27 0.17
C ARG A 624 -10.04 0.25 -0.60
N ASN A 625 -8.85 -0.29 -0.32
CA ASN A 625 -7.61 0.11 -0.99
C ASN A 625 -7.41 -0.58 -2.35
N GLY A 626 -8.11 -1.69 -2.64
CA GLY A 626 -8.10 -2.33 -3.96
C GLY A 626 -8.90 -1.59 -5.05
N ARG A 627 -9.61 -0.52 -4.72
CA ARG A 627 -10.42 0.29 -5.67
C ARG A 627 -10.05 1.78 -5.73
N ARG A 628 -9.08 2.24 -4.94
CA ARG A 628 -8.62 3.64 -4.96
C ARG A 628 -7.41 3.74 -5.90
N GLY A 629 -7.60 4.41 -7.03
CA GLY A 629 -6.54 4.64 -8.01
C GLY A 629 -5.48 5.61 -7.50
N VAL A 630 -4.26 5.48 -8.01
CA VAL A 630 -3.07 6.30 -7.64
C VAL A 630 -3.34 7.81 -7.74
N LYS A 631 -4.26 8.25 -8.61
CA LYS A 631 -4.70 9.65 -8.73
C LYS A 631 -5.20 10.28 -7.43
N GLU A 632 -6.00 9.57 -6.62
CA GLU A 632 -6.54 10.12 -5.36
C GLU A 632 -5.46 10.27 -4.28
N ILE A 633 -4.45 9.39 -4.28
CA ILE A 633 -3.29 9.47 -3.39
C ILE A 633 -2.38 10.63 -3.84
N ARG A 634 -2.14 10.76 -5.15
CA ARG A 634 -1.37 11.86 -5.74
C ARG A 634 -2.00 13.21 -5.41
N LYS A 635 -3.30 13.38 -5.68
CA LYS A 635 -4.04 14.62 -5.40
C LYS A 635 -3.88 15.08 -3.95
N ARG A 636 -3.95 14.17 -2.98
CA ARG A 636 -3.78 14.48 -1.54
C ARG A 636 -2.35 14.85 -1.17
N ILE A 637 -1.34 14.24 -1.81
CA ILE A 637 0.08 14.60 -1.62
C ILE A 637 0.36 15.98 -2.22
N GLU A 638 -0.20 16.26 -3.40
CA GLU A 638 -0.10 17.56 -4.08
C GLU A 638 -0.77 18.65 -3.21
N GLU A 639 -2.05 18.47 -2.81
CA GLU A 639 -2.81 19.38 -1.93
C GLU A 639 -2.11 19.65 -0.59
N ASP A 640 -1.47 18.64 0.02
CA ASP A 640 -0.72 18.78 1.28
C ASP A 640 0.63 19.51 1.07
N SER A 641 1.30 19.29 -0.06
CA SER A 641 2.51 20.02 -0.43
C SER A 641 2.23 21.49 -0.75
N GLU A 642 1.16 21.77 -1.49
CA GLU A 642 0.63 23.11 -1.78
C GLU A 642 0.22 23.81 -0.49
N THR A 643 -0.52 23.14 0.40
CA THR A 643 -0.92 23.68 1.71
C THR A 643 0.28 24.07 2.58
N ARG A 644 1.38 23.31 2.53
CA ARG A 644 2.62 23.61 3.28
C ARG A 644 3.39 24.77 2.64
N GLN A 645 3.52 24.79 1.32
CA GLN A 645 4.18 25.89 0.60
C GLN A 645 3.38 27.19 0.73
N ALA A 646 2.05 27.14 0.72
CA ALA A 646 1.16 28.28 0.93
C ALA A 646 1.28 28.84 2.35
N ARG A 647 1.28 27.99 3.38
CA ARG A 647 1.54 28.40 4.78
C ARG A 647 2.89 29.08 4.95
N HIS A 648 3.96 28.48 4.42
CA HIS A 648 5.32 29.04 4.46
C HIS A 648 5.41 30.39 3.71
N SER A 649 4.70 30.53 2.59
CA SER A 649 4.67 31.77 1.81
C SER A 649 3.86 32.87 2.51
N ALA A 650 2.80 32.52 3.25
CA ALA A 650 2.01 33.46 4.04
C ALA A 650 2.76 33.96 5.28
N GLU A 651 3.46 33.08 6.00
CA GLU A 651 4.34 33.45 7.13
C GLU A 651 5.49 34.38 6.69
N GLY A 652 5.97 34.23 5.45
CA GLY A 652 6.98 35.13 4.85
C GLY A 652 6.48 36.50 4.42
N GLN A 653 5.17 36.77 4.44
CA GLN A 653 4.58 38.06 4.05
C GLN A 653 4.22 38.97 5.24
N SER A 654 4.24 38.47 6.48
CA SER A 654 3.81 39.23 7.67
C SER A 654 4.86 40.17 8.28
N GLU A 655 6.08 40.27 7.72
CA GLU A 655 7.09 41.26 8.14
C GLU A 655 7.10 42.53 7.25
N GLY A 656 5.98 42.79 6.56
CA GLY A 656 5.71 44.08 5.89
C GLY A 656 5.28 45.15 6.89
N CYS A 657 6.18 46.08 7.19
CA CYS A 657 6.03 47.15 8.19
C CYS A 657 4.72 47.98 8.04
N ILE A 658 3.96 48.14 9.13
CA ILE A 658 3.02 49.26 9.30
C ILE A 658 3.70 50.29 10.21
N VAL A 659 4.25 51.34 9.61
CA VAL A 659 4.61 52.57 10.33
C VAL A 659 3.33 53.37 10.53
N VAL A 660 2.89 53.52 11.79
CA VAL A 660 1.95 54.58 12.15
C VAL A 660 2.77 55.80 12.55
N GLN A 661 2.63 56.88 11.79
CA GLN A 661 3.20 58.18 12.14
C GLN A 661 2.23 58.95 13.05
N LEU A 662 2.82 59.73 13.95
CA LEU A 662 2.21 60.58 15.01
C LEU A 662 1.73 59.80 16.24
#